data_AF-A0A1G6XG25-F1
#
_entry.id   AF-A0A1G6XG25-F1
#
_cell.length_a   1.000
_cell.length_b   1.000
_cell.length_c   1.000
_cell.angle_alpha   90.00
_cell.angle_beta   90.00
_cell.angle_gamma   90.00
#
_symmetry.space_group_name_H-M   'P 1'
#
loop_
_entity.id
_entity.type
_entity.pdbx_description
1 polymer ?
#
loop_
_entity_poly.entity_id
_entity_poly.type
_entity_poly.pdbx_seq_one_letter_code
_entity_poly.pdbx_strand_id
1 'polypeptide(L)'
;MIRFHKSILLVLMLLALSAVMLSGCGESVTHKTSTSSTDDGDTTDGDETTDTTPYPNADLLVSADELETLLSSSTATAATTGSLIVIDTRSADAYVAGHIPGAIHMAHAELADDSLNLKSVTELETLLGGKGLVADAKIVLYDDTITSWGSAGRVFWALEYLGCSDVHLLDGGWDKWSADGRTTQLAATTLEATTFTASVNTAVVTDKATIASRLGDSDFVLIDTRTDEEFIGWQLYGEARGGHITGAVHLPYEWSYGADHTLVPYATMKSYFEERGITADKQVVAYCTAGIRSGFAYFLARLMGYENVANYDASIWDWAAQADITTYPMEALTNYADLVYPGWVNAVMDYHASGSSSAAPANYNYDRDHKYLIFETQWGSFDDMANGWADTSYLSGHIPGAIHSNSDVYENGYPRWFMLPDDELKAAVGSMGITEDTTVIVYSNSPIFAARLWWILLYAGVDDVRLLNGGYDAWTAAGYDGETTTNYPVATTYSGSTLPEVVATTDYVAGVYDDENTLVADVRMYEEYAGEVSGYSYVVNKGRIPGAVYAFHADNPDRYYLDDDGTFRSYTEVETMWNGVGIEKATDTTFSKDVIFYCGSGYRSSISYLYAHLMGISNVRNYSDGWEGWSTDYVEDASYLAEEGVPGSTDGWRQNRSERPVSVGVHPE
;
A
#
# COMPACT_ATOMS: atom_id res chain seq x y z
N MET A 1 -27.92 23.38 -23.64
CA MET A 1 -26.66 22.61 -23.80
C MET A 1 -25.99 22.27 -22.47
N ILE A 2 -25.83 23.21 -21.53
CA ILE A 2 -25.16 22.97 -20.23
C ILE A 2 -25.92 21.96 -19.34
N ARG A 3 -27.27 21.99 -19.30
CA ARG A 3 -28.07 20.98 -18.57
C ARG A 3 -28.02 19.58 -19.19
N PHE A 4 -27.74 19.48 -20.50
CA PHE A 4 -27.66 18.20 -21.21
C PHE A 4 -26.32 17.49 -20.99
N HIS A 5 -25.24 18.24 -20.73
CA HIS A 5 -23.93 17.66 -20.41
C HIS A 5 -23.86 17.12 -18.97
N LYS A 6 -24.53 17.77 -18.00
CA LYS A 6 -24.62 17.25 -16.62
C LYS A 6 -25.34 15.89 -16.56
N SER A 7 -26.40 15.70 -17.34
CA SER A 7 -27.14 14.43 -17.37
C SER A 7 -26.39 13.29 -18.05
N ILE A 8 -25.49 13.57 -19.01
CA ILE A 8 -24.65 12.55 -19.66
C ILE A 8 -23.50 12.12 -18.73
N LEU A 9 -22.91 13.07 -18.00
CA LEU A 9 -21.92 12.75 -16.96
C LEU A 9 -22.55 11.89 -15.85
N LEU A 10 -23.76 12.23 -15.40
CA LEU A 10 -24.49 11.48 -14.36
C LEU A 10 -24.85 10.05 -14.79
N VAL A 11 -25.21 9.85 -16.07
CA VAL A 11 -25.50 8.52 -16.63
C VAL A 11 -24.23 7.69 -16.81
N LEU A 12 -23.09 8.30 -17.16
CA LEU A 12 -21.78 7.64 -17.14
C LEU A 12 -21.31 7.33 -15.70
N MET A 13 -21.65 8.18 -14.72
CA MET A 13 -21.38 7.99 -13.28
C MET A 13 -22.17 6.81 -12.70
N LEU A 14 -23.47 6.77 -12.99
CA LEU A 14 -24.33 5.64 -12.63
C LEU A 14 -23.91 4.37 -13.37
N LEU A 15 -23.49 4.44 -14.64
CA LEU A 15 -22.94 3.29 -15.36
C LEU A 15 -21.56 2.87 -14.84
N ALA A 16 -20.71 3.75 -14.31
CA ALA A 16 -19.47 3.33 -13.65
C ALA A 16 -19.77 2.63 -12.30
N LEU A 17 -20.72 3.14 -11.52
CA LEU A 17 -21.17 2.47 -10.28
C LEU A 17 -22.08 1.24 -10.51
N SER A 18 -22.74 1.10 -11.66
CA SER A 18 -23.65 -0.02 -11.97
C SER A 18 -23.16 -1.00 -13.03
N ALA A 19 -22.15 -0.66 -13.85
CA ALA A 19 -21.48 -1.64 -14.71
C ALA A 19 -20.58 -2.59 -13.90
N VAL A 20 -20.18 -2.18 -12.69
CA VAL A 20 -19.59 -3.07 -11.67
C VAL A 20 -20.59 -4.14 -11.18
N MET A 21 -21.90 -3.99 -11.45
CA MET A 21 -22.94 -4.95 -11.03
C MET A 21 -23.36 -5.96 -12.13
N LEU A 22 -22.79 -5.92 -13.35
CA LEU A 22 -23.28 -6.76 -14.47
C LEU A 22 -22.24 -7.66 -15.16
N SER A 23 -21.01 -7.73 -14.65
CA SER A 23 -20.08 -8.84 -14.90
C SER A 23 -20.04 -9.72 -13.65
N GLY A 24 -20.51 -10.97 -13.79
CA GLY A 24 -20.59 -11.91 -12.68
C GLY A 24 -19.23 -12.40 -12.17
N CYS A 25 -19.21 -12.72 -10.87
CA CYS A 25 -18.09 -13.08 -9.99
C CYS A 25 -17.27 -11.87 -9.52
N GLY A 26 -17.24 -11.70 -8.20
CA GLY A 26 -16.93 -10.44 -7.53
C GLY A 26 -15.52 -9.93 -7.78
N GLU A 27 -15.42 -8.63 -8.01
CA GLU A 27 -14.20 -7.87 -7.79
C GLU A 27 -13.98 -7.81 -6.27
N SER A 28 -13.09 -8.68 -5.77
CA SER A 28 -12.57 -8.60 -4.41
C SER A 28 -11.60 -7.42 -4.32
N VAL A 29 -11.92 -6.47 -3.45
CA VAL A 29 -10.96 -5.46 -2.99
C VAL A 29 -9.85 -6.19 -2.21
N THR A 30 -8.62 -5.79 -2.48
CA THR A 30 -7.36 -6.42 -2.05
C THR A 30 -7.22 -6.56 -0.55
N HIS A 31 -6.84 -7.75 -0.11
CA HIS A 31 -6.41 -8.01 1.27
C HIS A 31 -4.96 -7.60 1.50
N LYS A 32 -4.73 -6.95 2.64
CA LYS A 32 -3.42 -6.74 3.26
C LYS A 32 -3.28 -7.71 4.43
N THR A 33 -2.67 -8.87 4.19
CA THR A 33 -2.40 -9.86 5.25
C THR A 33 -0.98 -9.70 5.77
N SER A 34 -0.82 -9.60 7.09
CA SER A 34 0.42 -9.91 7.78
C SER A 34 0.70 -11.41 7.62
N THR A 35 1.44 -11.80 6.58
CA THR A 35 2.02 -13.14 6.45
C THR A 35 3.45 -13.09 6.99
N SER A 36 3.64 -13.64 8.19
CA SER A 36 4.98 -14.06 8.64
C SER A 36 5.35 -15.32 7.85
N SER A 37 6.18 -15.19 6.83
CA SER A 37 6.85 -16.34 6.22
C SER A 37 8.06 -16.72 7.08
N THR A 38 7.95 -17.85 7.78
CA THR A 38 9.08 -18.47 8.50
C THR A 38 9.70 -19.59 7.67
N ASP A 39 10.96 -19.42 7.28
CA ASP A 39 12.02 -20.43 7.09
C ASP A 39 13.32 -19.61 6.95
N ASP A 40 14.38 -19.69 7.77
CA ASP A 40 15.00 -20.85 8.39
C ASP A 40 15.83 -20.41 9.64
N GLY A 41 15.63 -21.08 10.78
CA GLY A 41 16.64 -21.40 11.80
C GLY A 41 17.41 -20.33 12.59
N ASP A 42 16.79 -19.72 13.61
CA ASP A 42 17.39 -19.59 14.96
C ASP A 42 16.30 -19.37 16.02
N THR A 43 16.20 -20.27 16.99
CA THR A 43 15.18 -20.23 18.05
C THR A 43 15.58 -19.23 19.13
N THR A 44 15.02 -18.03 19.09
CA THR A 44 14.74 -17.26 20.30
C THR A 44 13.24 -17.00 20.37
N ASP A 45 12.57 -17.67 21.31
CA ASP A 45 11.15 -17.49 21.64
C ASP A 45 10.86 -15.99 21.88
N GLY A 46 10.37 -15.31 20.84
CA GLY A 46 9.60 -14.09 20.96
C GLY A 46 8.18 -14.48 21.32
N ASP A 47 7.83 -14.29 22.59
CA ASP A 47 6.49 -14.48 23.13
C ASP A 47 5.50 -13.60 22.34
N GLU A 48 4.76 -14.19 21.38
CA GLU A 48 3.49 -13.62 20.91
C GLU A 48 2.51 -13.67 22.07
N THR A 49 2.70 -12.77 23.03
CA THR A 49 1.65 -12.43 23.98
C THR A 49 0.52 -11.85 23.14
N THR A 50 -0.53 -12.64 22.91
CA THR A 50 -1.80 -12.12 22.37
C THR A 50 -2.24 -10.98 23.29
N ASP A 51 -2.07 -9.74 22.83
CA ASP A 51 -2.49 -8.59 23.60
C ASP A 51 -4.02 -8.64 23.74
N THR A 52 -4.48 -9.01 24.92
CA THR A 52 -5.90 -9.08 25.26
C THR A 52 -6.45 -7.73 25.73
N THR A 53 -5.68 -6.64 25.62
CA THR A 53 -6.13 -5.32 26.04
C THR A 53 -7.33 -4.90 25.18
N PRO A 54 -8.51 -4.67 25.78
CA PRO A 54 -9.67 -4.26 25.01
C PRO A 54 -9.50 -2.82 24.51
N TYR A 55 -10.17 -2.51 23.40
CA TYR A 55 -10.34 -1.14 22.95
C TYR A 55 -10.95 -0.25 24.05
N PRO A 56 -10.58 1.05 24.14
CA PRO A 56 -11.11 1.97 25.14
C PRO A 56 -12.64 2.03 25.19
N ASN A 57 -13.30 1.98 24.03
CA ASN A 57 -14.75 1.91 23.90
C ASN A 57 -15.19 0.54 23.33
N ALA A 58 -14.65 -0.56 23.85
CA ALA A 58 -14.94 -1.92 23.37
C ALA A 58 -16.44 -2.28 23.31
N ASP A 59 -17.29 -1.63 24.10
CA ASP A 59 -18.75 -1.80 24.04
C ASP A 59 -19.38 -1.38 22.70
N LEU A 60 -18.64 -0.68 21.82
CA LEU A 60 -19.08 -0.37 20.45
C LEU A 60 -18.99 -1.58 19.50
N LEU A 61 -18.33 -2.67 19.92
CA LEU A 61 -18.28 -3.93 19.21
C LEU A 61 -19.20 -4.95 19.87
N VAL A 62 -19.86 -5.75 19.04
CA VAL A 62 -20.61 -6.92 19.47
C VAL A 62 -19.95 -8.15 18.85
N SER A 63 -19.59 -9.13 19.68
CA SER A 63 -19.08 -10.41 19.18
C SER A 63 -20.20 -11.25 18.57
N ALA A 64 -19.87 -12.21 17.71
CA ALA A 64 -20.87 -13.09 17.12
C ALA A 64 -21.63 -13.93 18.18
N ASP A 65 -20.97 -14.36 19.25
CA ASP A 65 -21.60 -15.09 20.36
C ASP A 65 -22.56 -14.21 21.17
N GLU A 66 -22.19 -12.94 21.38
CA GLU A 66 -23.07 -11.96 22.01
C GLU A 66 -24.30 -11.71 21.13
N LEU A 67 -24.12 -11.52 19.82
CA LEU A 67 -25.22 -11.30 18.90
C LEU A 67 -26.18 -12.50 18.87
N GLU A 68 -25.68 -13.74 18.83
CA GLU A 68 -26.54 -14.93 18.94
C GLU A 68 -27.35 -14.96 20.23
N THR A 69 -26.74 -14.58 21.35
CA THR A 69 -27.42 -14.48 22.64
C THR A 69 -28.53 -13.43 22.59
N LEU A 70 -28.25 -12.25 22.03
CA LEU A 70 -29.23 -11.18 21.86
C LEU A 70 -30.39 -11.61 20.95
N LEU A 71 -30.10 -12.27 19.82
CA LEU A 71 -31.09 -12.80 18.88
C LEU A 71 -32.02 -13.83 19.53
N SER A 72 -31.49 -14.70 20.39
CA SER A 72 -32.29 -15.73 21.09
C SER A 72 -33.36 -15.14 22.04
N SER A 73 -33.17 -13.89 22.45
CA SER A 73 -34.04 -13.17 23.39
C SER A 73 -34.99 -12.18 22.69
N SER A 74 -34.78 -11.90 21.40
CA SER A 74 -35.55 -10.92 20.62
C SER A 74 -36.65 -11.61 19.80
N THR A 75 -37.90 -11.16 19.96
CA THR A 75 -39.06 -11.66 19.20
C THR A 75 -40.00 -10.56 18.71
N ALA A 76 -39.62 -9.29 18.88
CA ALA A 76 -40.49 -8.16 18.58
C ALA A 76 -40.44 -7.78 17.09
N THR A 77 -41.60 -7.65 16.45
CA THR A 77 -41.75 -7.22 15.05
C THR A 77 -41.94 -5.71 14.89
N ALA A 78 -42.07 -4.99 16.01
CA ALA A 78 -42.14 -3.54 16.08
C ALA A 78 -41.08 -3.04 17.06
N ALA A 79 -40.25 -2.09 16.63
CA ALA A 79 -39.19 -1.54 17.46
C ALA A 79 -39.74 -0.59 18.53
N THR A 80 -39.22 -0.74 19.74
CA THR A 80 -39.43 0.14 20.89
C THR A 80 -38.08 0.45 21.54
N THR A 81 -38.04 1.37 22.50
CA THR A 81 -36.84 1.67 23.29
C THR A 81 -36.13 0.39 23.75
N GLY A 82 -34.84 0.26 23.42
CA GLY A 82 -33.99 -0.88 23.79
C GLY A 82 -34.25 -2.16 22.98
N SER A 83 -35.09 -2.13 21.93
CA SER A 83 -35.25 -3.26 21.02
C SER A 83 -33.97 -3.48 20.21
N LEU A 84 -33.56 -4.74 20.04
CA LEU A 84 -32.48 -5.10 19.14
C LEU A 84 -32.93 -4.93 17.68
N ILE A 85 -32.20 -4.13 16.91
CA ILE A 85 -32.34 -4.04 15.46
C ILE A 85 -30.99 -4.44 14.85
N VAL A 86 -30.98 -5.53 14.09
CA VAL A 86 -29.80 -5.94 13.32
C VAL A 86 -29.95 -5.43 11.90
N ILE A 87 -28.93 -4.76 11.37
CA ILE A 87 -28.97 -4.16 10.04
C ILE A 87 -27.82 -4.74 9.20
N ASP A 88 -28.21 -5.42 8.13
CA ASP A 88 -27.31 -5.81 7.05
C ASP A 88 -27.12 -4.61 6.12
N THR A 89 -25.89 -4.12 6.03
CA THR A 89 -25.53 -2.95 5.22
C THR A 89 -24.85 -3.31 3.90
N ARG A 90 -24.78 -4.60 3.56
CA ARG A 90 -24.24 -5.11 2.28
C ARG A 90 -25.16 -4.79 1.11
N SER A 91 -24.78 -5.23 -0.09
CA SER A 91 -25.63 -5.11 -1.27
C SER A 91 -26.95 -5.88 -1.09
N ALA A 92 -27.99 -5.45 -1.80
CA ALA A 92 -29.28 -6.15 -1.77
C ALA A 92 -29.16 -7.61 -2.25
N ASP A 93 -28.27 -7.87 -3.21
CA ASP A 93 -28.03 -9.22 -3.73
C ASP A 93 -27.34 -10.11 -2.69
N ALA A 94 -26.36 -9.57 -1.94
CA ALA A 94 -25.72 -10.28 -0.83
C ALA A 94 -26.73 -10.61 0.29
N TYR A 95 -27.60 -9.66 0.66
CA TYR A 95 -28.66 -9.89 1.65
C TYR A 95 -29.64 -11.00 1.23
N VAL A 96 -30.04 -11.01 -0.04
CA VAL A 96 -30.96 -12.02 -0.60
C VAL A 96 -30.28 -13.40 -0.70
N ALA A 97 -28.97 -13.45 -0.96
CA ALA A 97 -28.20 -14.69 -0.97
C ALA A 97 -28.10 -15.33 0.44
N GLY A 98 -28.25 -14.53 1.49
CA GLY A 98 -28.40 -14.96 2.88
C GLY A 98 -27.92 -13.88 3.84
N HIS A 99 -28.55 -13.80 5.01
CA HIS A 99 -28.27 -12.78 6.03
C HIS A 99 -28.41 -13.34 7.45
N ILE A 100 -27.92 -12.61 8.44
CA ILE A 100 -28.06 -12.93 9.87
C ILE A 100 -29.56 -12.94 10.25
N PRO A 101 -30.07 -13.95 10.98
CA PRO A 101 -31.49 -14.06 11.33
C PRO A 101 -32.06 -12.78 11.95
N GLY A 102 -33.23 -12.36 11.47
CA GLY A 102 -33.89 -11.14 11.94
C GLY A 102 -33.28 -9.82 11.44
N ALA A 103 -32.19 -9.84 10.67
CA ALA A 103 -31.61 -8.61 10.12
C ALA A 103 -32.51 -7.99 9.05
N ILE A 104 -32.73 -6.68 9.14
CA ILE A 104 -33.28 -5.87 8.05
C ILE A 104 -32.16 -5.43 7.12
N HIS A 105 -32.50 -5.08 5.88
CA HIS A 105 -31.55 -4.55 4.91
C HIS A 105 -31.56 -3.03 4.87
N MET A 106 -30.38 -2.41 4.96
CA MET A 106 -30.18 -0.97 4.70
C MET A 106 -28.75 -0.70 4.22
N ALA A 107 -28.57 -0.59 2.92
CA ALA A 107 -27.26 -0.27 2.35
C ALA A 107 -26.90 1.22 2.56
N HIS A 108 -25.60 1.54 2.68
CA HIS A 108 -25.16 2.93 2.82
C HIS A 108 -25.63 3.84 1.68
N ALA A 109 -25.77 3.31 0.46
CA ALA A 109 -26.24 4.05 -0.71
C ALA A 109 -27.69 4.57 -0.55
N GLU A 110 -28.51 3.94 0.30
CA GLU A 110 -29.86 4.44 0.60
C GLU A 110 -29.83 5.74 1.41
N LEU A 111 -28.74 6.02 2.11
CA LEU A 111 -28.55 7.24 2.90
C LEU A 111 -28.07 8.43 2.06
N ALA A 112 -27.58 8.18 0.84
CA ALA A 112 -26.96 9.17 -0.02
C ALA A 112 -27.94 9.79 -1.04
N ASP A 113 -27.76 11.07 -1.35
CA ASP A 113 -28.44 11.78 -2.42
C ASP A 113 -27.73 11.59 -3.78
N ASP A 114 -28.25 12.21 -4.83
CA ASP A 114 -27.68 12.13 -6.19
C ASP A 114 -26.25 12.73 -6.30
N SER A 115 -25.80 13.45 -5.27
CA SER A 115 -24.45 14.02 -5.18
C SER A 115 -23.53 13.20 -4.26
N LEU A 116 -23.96 11.98 -3.87
CA LEU A 116 -23.26 11.07 -2.96
C LEU A 116 -23.11 11.57 -1.51
N ASN A 117 -23.74 12.70 -1.17
CA ASN A 117 -23.77 13.24 0.19
C ASN A 117 -24.94 12.63 0.96
N LEU A 118 -24.89 12.70 2.28
CA LEU A 118 -26.01 12.33 3.12
C LEU A 118 -27.28 13.12 2.75
N LYS A 119 -28.41 12.41 2.60
CA LYS A 119 -29.74 13.02 2.35
C LYS A 119 -30.11 14.05 3.42
N SER A 120 -31.10 14.88 3.12
CA SER A 120 -31.61 15.82 4.13
C SER A 120 -32.20 15.06 5.34
N VAL A 121 -32.17 15.70 6.51
CA VAL A 121 -32.68 15.11 7.76
C VAL A 121 -34.12 14.61 7.60
N THR A 122 -34.99 15.36 6.91
CA THR A 122 -36.38 14.94 6.67
C THR A 122 -36.49 13.69 5.80
N GLU A 123 -35.64 13.54 4.79
CA GLU A 123 -35.60 12.34 3.96
C GLU A 123 -35.08 11.13 4.75
N LEU A 124 -34.07 11.34 5.60
CA LEU A 124 -33.55 10.30 6.49
C LEU A 124 -34.58 9.88 7.54
N GLU A 125 -35.27 10.82 8.19
CA GLU A 125 -36.37 10.53 9.12
C GLU A 125 -37.46 9.67 8.45
N THR A 126 -37.79 10.01 7.20
CA THR A 126 -38.77 9.25 6.41
C THR A 126 -38.27 7.85 6.08
N LEU A 127 -37.01 7.72 5.65
CA LEU A 127 -36.38 6.45 5.30
C LEU A 127 -36.29 5.51 6.52
N LEU A 128 -35.72 6.00 7.63
CA LEU A 128 -35.49 5.21 8.85
C LEU A 128 -36.82 4.85 9.52
N GLY A 129 -37.77 5.79 9.59
CA GLY A 129 -39.12 5.51 10.07
C GLY A 129 -39.85 4.48 9.21
N GLY A 130 -39.70 4.56 7.87
CA GLY A 130 -40.24 3.58 6.93
C GLY A 130 -39.63 2.18 7.08
N LYS A 131 -38.37 2.08 7.51
CA LYS A 131 -37.69 0.83 7.86
C LYS A 131 -37.98 0.36 9.30
N GLY A 132 -38.76 1.12 10.07
CA GLY A 132 -39.19 0.76 11.42
C GLY A 132 -38.17 1.04 12.53
N LEU A 133 -37.17 1.89 12.27
CA LEU A 133 -36.14 2.25 13.26
C LEU A 133 -36.68 3.29 14.25
N VAL A 134 -36.19 3.20 15.49
CA VAL A 134 -36.35 4.21 16.54
C VAL A 134 -34.97 4.59 17.09
N ALA A 135 -34.77 5.86 17.45
CA ALA A 135 -33.45 6.38 17.80
C ALA A 135 -32.85 5.80 19.10
N ASP A 136 -33.70 5.22 19.95
CA ASP A 136 -33.35 4.62 21.24
C ASP A 136 -33.36 3.08 21.21
N ALA A 137 -33.30 2.48 20.02
CA ALA A 137 -33.06 1.05 19.84
C ALA A 137 -31.58 0.70 20.04
N LYS A 138 -31.30 -0.56 20.38
CA LYS A 138 -29.96 -1.15 20.31
C LYS A 138 -29.74 -1.62 18.87
N ILE A 139 -28.88 -0.94 18.14
CA ILE A 139 -28.66 -1.19 16.70
C ILE A 139 -27.33 -1.91 16.52
N VAL A 140 -27.34 -3.09 15.91
CA VAL A 140 -26.12 -3.82 15.54
C VAL A 140 -26.00 -3.84 14.02
N LEU A 141 -24.94 -3.24 13.52
CA LEU A 141 -24.65 -3.12 12.09
C LEU A 141 -23.63 -4.18 11.69
N TYR A 142 -23.76 -4.71 10.47
CA TYR A 142 -22.71 -5.48 9.85
C TYR A 142 -22.67 -5.25 8.35
N ASP A 143 -21.50 -5.49 7.77
CA ASP A 143 -21.25 -5.59 6.35
C ASP A 143 -20.35 -6.80 6.08
N ASP A 144 -19.87 -6.92 4.83
CA ASP A 144 -18.68 -7.69 4.54
C ASP A 144 -17.48 -6.87 5.02
N THR A 145 -16.56 -7.49 5.75
CA THR A 145 -15.43 -6.77 6.36
C THR A 145 -14.49 -6.22 5.29
N ILE A 146 -14.20 -6.98 4.23
CA ILE A 146 -13.23 -6.56 3.21
C ILE A 146 -13.88 -5.95 1.97
N THR A 147 -14.94 -6.55 1.46
CA THR A 147 -15.49 -6.18 0.14
C THR A 147 -16.49 -5.01 0.19
N SER A 148 -16.88 -4.53 1.38
CA SER A 148 -17.97 -3.55 1.53
C SER A 148 -17.56 -2.07 1.48
N TRP A 149 -16.26 -1.78 1.57
CA TRP A 149 -15.70 -0.42 1.71
C TRP A 149 -16.11 0.28 3.03
N GLY A 150 -16.51 -0.46 4.07
CA GLY A 150 -16.89 0.09 5.38
C GLY A 150 -18.32 0.63 5.42
N SER A 151 -19.24 -0.06 4.75
CA SER A 151 -20.66 0.30 4.69
C SER A 151 -21.29 0.42 6.08
N ALA A 152 -20.97 -0.51 6.98
CA ALA A 152 -21.44 -0.51 8.37
C ALA A 152 -20.93 0.73 9.12
N GLY A 153 -19.69 1.15 8.86
CA GLY A 153 -19.11 2.38 9.40
C GLY A 153 -19.82 3.64 8.92
N ARG A 154 -20.16 3.74 7.62
CA ARG A 154 -20.94 4.88 7.10
C ARG A 154 -22.33 4.95 7.75
N VAL A 155 -22.99 3.81 7.90
CA VAL A 155 -24.30 3.74 8.56
C VAL A 155 -24.19 4.08 10.06
N PHE A 156 -23.15 3.61 10.75
CA PHE A 156 -22.86 3.96 12.14
C PHE A 156 -22.76 5.47 12.32
N TRP A 157 -21.89 6.11 11.54
CA TRP A 157 -21.70 7.55 11.58
C TRP A 157 -23.01 8.32 11.30
N ALA A 158 -23.76 7.90 10.29
CA ALA A 158 -25.03 8.55 9.95
C ALA A 158 -26.07 8.41 11.07
N LEU A 159 -26.13 7.27 11.77
CA LEU A 159 -27.02 7.08 12.90
C LEU A 159 -26.61 7.92 14.12
N GLU A 160 -25.31 8.04 14.42
CA GLU A 160 -24.83 8.96 15.47
C GLU A 160 -25.09 10.44 15.11
N TYR A 161 -24.92 10.82 13.83
CA TYR A 161 -25.30 12.15 13.33
C TYR A 161 -26.78 12.43 13.57
N LEU A 162 -27.65 11.42 13.45
CA LEU A 162 -29.09 11.55 13.68
C LEU A 162 -29.51 11.40 15.14
N GLY A 163 -28.56 11.16 16.06
CA GLY A 163 -28.80 11.12 17.50
C GLY A 163 -29.08 9.73 18.07
N CYS A 164 -28.83 8.65 17.32
CA CYS A 164 -28.82 7.31 17.88
C CYS A 164 -27.58 7.14 18.79
N SER A 165 -27.76 6.54 19.96
CA SER A 165 -26.68 6.45 20.98
C SER A 165 -26.25 5.02 21.35
N ASP A 166 -27.02 4.00 20.96
CA ASP A 166 -26.74 2.58 21.23
C ASP A 166 -26.57 1.84 19.90
N VAL A 167 -25.53 2.24 19.16
CA VAL A 167 -25.16 1.69 17.84
C VAL A 167 -23.85 0.92 17.98
N HIS A 168 -23.77 -0.26 17.38
CA HIS A 168 -22.62 -1.15 17.46
C HIS A 168 -22.30 -1.76 16.09
N LEU A 169 -21.06 -2.20 15.92
CA LEU A 169 -20.66 -3.05 14.79
C LEU A 169 -20.48 -4.50 15.25
N LEU A 170 -20.88 -5.46 14.42
CA LEU A 170 -20.54 -6.87 14.59
C LEU A 170 -19.07 -7.08 14.24
N ASP A 171 -18.26 -7.51 15.21
CA ASP A 171 -16.85 -7.81 14.98
C ASP A 171 -16.71 -9.06 14.10
N GLY A 172 -16.00 -8.92 12.98
CA GLY A 172 -15.92 -9.94 11.93
C GLY A 172 -17.02 -9.91 10.87
N GLY A 173 -18.05 -9.07 11.04
CA GLY A 173 -19.12 -8.87 10.07
C GLY A 173 -19.78 -10.15 9.56
N TRP A 174 -20.23 -10.13 8.30
CA TRP A 174 -20.78 -11.30 7.62
C TRP A 174 -19.73 -12.39 7.35
N ASP A 175 -18.50 -12.00 7.02
CA ASP A 175 -17.45 -12.92 6.60
C ASP A 175 -17.12 -13.92 7.71
N LYS A 176 -16.88 -13.43 8.92
CA LYS A 176 -16.67 -14.28 10.10
C LYS A 176 -17.92 -15.06 10.48
N TRP A 177 -19.10 -14.43 10.46
CA TRP A 177 -20.35 -15.12 10.77
C TRP A 177 -20.57 -16.34 9.86
N SER A 178 -20.31 -16.17 8.57
CA SER A 178 -20.42 -17.23 7.57
C SER A 178 -19.32 -18.28 7.74
N ALA A 179 -18.06 -17.87 7.96
CA ALA A 179 -16.93 -18.77 8.17
C ALA A 179 -17.09 -19.65 9.42
N ASP A 180 -17.66 -19.10 10.50
CA ASP A 180 -17.99 -19.82 11.74
C ASP A 180 -19.14 -20.84 11.56
N GLY A 181 -19.81 -20.86 10.40
CA GLY A 181 -20.94 -21.75 10.13
C GLY A 181 -22.19 -21.41 10.93
N ARG A 182 -22.36 -20.14 11.31
CA ARG A 182 -23.49 -19.68 12.13
C ARG A 182 -24.79 -19.67 11.34
N THR A 183 -25.90 -19.60 12.07
CA THR A 183 -27.24 -19.70 11.47
C THR A 183 -27.49 -18.52 10.53
N THR A 184 -28.08 -18.78 9.36
CA THR A 184 -28.45 -17.77 8.36
C THR A 184 -29.92 -17.85 8.00
N GLN A 185 -30.45 -16.77 7.43
CA GLN A 185 -31.83 -16.63 6.99
C GLN A 185 -31.87 -16.15 5.53
N LEU A 186 -32.83 -16.67 4.75
CA LEU A 186 -33.09 -16.24 3.37
C LEU A 186 -34.37 -15.39 3.25
N ALA A 187 -35.35 -15.62 4.13
CA ALA A 187 -36.59 -14.86 4.11
C ALA A 187 -36.30 -13.42 4.54
N ALA A 188 -36.72 -12.42 3.77
CA ALA A 188 -36.51 -11.02 4.14
C ALA A 188 -37.20 -10.70 5.49
N THR A 189 -36.54 -9.89 6.32
CA THR A 189 -37.13 -9.35 7.54
C THR A 189 -37.55 -7.90 7.31
N THR A 190 -38.74 -7.53 7.77
CA THR A 190 -39.22 -6.14 7.79
C THR A 190 -39.79 -5.80 9.16
N LEU A 191 -39.54 -4.58 9.63
CA LEU A 191 -40.15 -4.03 10.84
C LEU A 191 -41.41 -3.23 10.49
N GLU A 192 -42.33 -3.11 11.45
CA GLU A 192 -43.45 -2.19 11.31
C GLU A 192 -42.95 -0.74 11.23
N ALA A 193 -43.40 -0.01 10.20
CA ALA A 193 -43.03 1.39 10.02
C ALA A 193 -43.46 2.23 11.23
N THR A 194 -42.61 3.18 11.61
CA THR A 194 -42.78 4.04 12.79
C THR A 194 -42.36 5.47 12.48
N THR A 195 -42.44 6.36 13.47
CA THR A 195 -41.87 7.71 13.37
C THR A 195 -40.45 7.70 13.91
N PHE A 196 -39.49 8.07 13.07
CA PHE A 196 -38.14 8.40 13.48
C PHE A 196 -38.03 9.93 13.59
N THR A 197 -37.49 10.43 14.70
CA THR A 197 -37.25 11.87 14.91
C THR A 197 -35.79 12.06 15.25
N ALA A 198 -35.06 12.76 14.38
CA ALA A 198 -33.63 12.95 14.54
C ALA A 198 -33.31 13.98 15.62
N SER A 199 -32.26 13.72 16.40
CA SER A 199 -31.58 14.72 17.23
C SER A 199 -30.20 14.96 16.64
N VAL A 200 -30.13 15.92 15.71
CA VAL A 200 -28.94 16.11 14.88
C VAL A 200 -27.72 16.51 15.71
N ASN A 201 -26.66 15.73 15.61
CA ASN A 201 -25.35 16.00 16.18
C ASN A 201 -24.41 16.54 15.09
N THR A 202 -24.33 17.86 14.93
CA THR A 202 -23.46 18.46 13.91
C THR A 202 -21.97 18.36 14.22
N ALA A 203 -21.57 17.92 15.43
CA ALA A 203 -20.16 17.82 15.80
C ALA A 203 -19.42 16.68 15.08
N VAL A 204 -20.15 15.67 14.59
CA VAL A 204 -19.57 14.49 13.92
C VAL A 204 -19.41 14.69 12.41
N VAL A 205 -19.75 15.87 11.88
CA VAL A 205 -19.68 16.21 10.45
C VAL A 205 -18.82 17.45 10.28
N THR A 206 -18.01 17.47 9.23
CA THR A 206 -17.25 18.66 8.84
C THR A 206 -17.38 18.91 7.34
N ASP A 207 -16.92 20.09 6.90
CA ASP A 207 -16.91 20.49 5.50
C ASP A 207 -15.51 20.94 5.05
N LYS A 208 -15.34 21.08 3.73
CA LYS A 208 -14.07 21.51 3.14
C LYS A 208 -13.59 22.87 3.64
N ALA A 209 -14.49 23.80 3.94
CA ALA A 209 -14.11 25.14 4.37
C ALA A 209 -13.50 25.11 5.77
N THR A 210 -14.08 24.31 6.66
CA THR A 210 -13.56 24.06 8.00
C THR A 210 -12.21 23.38 7.94
N ILE A 211 -12.07 22.31 7.15
CA ILE A 211 -10.80 21.61 6.96
C ILE A 211 -9.73 22.56 6.40
N ALA A 212 -10.02 23.30 5.32
CA ALA A 212 -9.09 24.24 4.72
C ALA A 212 -8.60 25.31 5.72
N SER A 213 -9.45 25.73 6.66
CA SER A 213 -9.08 26.70 7.69
C SER A 213 -8.20 26.15 8.81
N ARG A 214 -8.05 24.82 8.91
CA ARG A 214 -7.35 24.09 9.98
C ARG A 214 -6.10 23.35 9.48
N LEU A 215 -5.82 23.37 8.17
CA LEU A 215 -4.63 22.72 7.62
C LEU A 215 -3.36 23.28 8.27
N GLY A 216 -2.55 22.39 8.85
CA GLY A 216 -1.31 22.74 9.55
C GLY A 216 -1.47 23.09 11.03
N ASP A 217 -2.69 23.13 11.57
CA ASP A 217 -2.89 23.32 13.01
C ASP A 217 -2.38 22.11 13.80
N SER A 218 -1.65 22.37 14.90
CA SER A 218 -1.06 21.30 15.72
C SER A 218 -2.10 20.43 16.45
N ASP A 219 -3.32 20.94 16.61
CA ASP A 219 -4.45 20.28 17.27
C ASP A 219 -5.45 19.66 16.29
N PHE A 220 -5.05 19.47 15.03
CA PHE A 220 -5.88 18.91 13.96
C PHE A 220 -5.12 17.80 13.22
N VAL A 221 -5.82 16.72 12.89
CA VAL A 221 -5.30 15.66 12.02
C VAL A 221 -6.37 15.21 11.04
N LEU A 222 -5.95 15.02 9.79
CA LEU A 222 -6.81 14.60 8.70
C LEU A 222 -6.35 13.23 8.20
N ILE A 223 -7.26 12.26 8.17
CA ILE A 223 -6.99 10.87 7.78
C ILE A 223 -7.56 10.65 6.37
N ASP A 224 -6.69 10.25 5.44
CA ASP A 224 -7.08 9.67 4.16
C ASP A 224 -7.20 8.16 4.32
N THR A 225 -8.40 7.61 4.13
CA THR A 225 -8.67 6.18 4.33
C THR A 225 -8.69 5.38 3.03
N ARG A 226 -8.22 5.99 1.94
CA ARG A 226 -8.23 5.38 0.61
C ARG A 226 -7.04 4.45 0.42
N THR A 227 -7.02 3.71 -0.68
CA THR A 227 -5.90 2.79 -0.97
C THR A 227 -4.61 3.56 -1.24
N ASP A 228 -3.48 2.85 -1.23
CA ASP A 228 -2.16 3.40 -1.55
C ASP A 228 -2.18 4.12 -2.91
N GLU A 229 -2.83 3.53 -3.92
CA GLU A 229 -2.93 4.08 -5.27
C GLU A 229 -3.64 5.44 -5.29
N GLU A 230 -4.78 5.52 -4.64
CA GLU A 230 -5.58 6.74 -4.55
C GLU A 230 -4.84 7.85 -3.80
N PHE A 231 -4.09 7.49 -2.75
CA PHE A 231 -3.29 8.40 -1.95
C PHE A 231 -2.10 8.95 -2.76
N ILE A 232 -1.37 8.10 -3.48
CA ILE A 232 -0.15 8.53 -4.19
C ILE A 232 -0.42 9.36 -5.43
N GLY A 233 -1.58 9.26 -6.07
CA GLY A 233 -1.88 10.05 -7.27
C GLY A 233 -2.89 9.48 -8.25
N TRP A 234 -3.21 8.18 -8.17
CA TRP A 234 -4.09 7.55 -9.15
C TRP A 234 -5.55 8.01 -8.98
N GLN A 235 -6.22 8.26 -10.11
CA GLN A 235 -7.64 8.65 -10.17
C GLN A 235 -8.47 7.41 -10.54
N LEU A 236 -8.89 6.64 -9.54
CA LEU A 236 -9.55 5.35 -9.75
C LEU A 236 -11.05 5.48 -10.00
N TYR A 237 -11.68 6.56 -9.54
CA TYR A 237 -13.13 6.71 -9.58
C TYR A 237 -13.60 7.92 -10.40
N GLY A 238 -12.69 8.59 -11.11
CA GLY A 238 -13.01 9.72 -12.00
C GLY A 238 -13.00 11.07 -11.29
N GLU A 239 -12.28 11.17 -10.18
CA GLU A 239 -12.00 12.39 -9.43
C GLU A 239 -11.39 13.45 -10.36
N ALA A 240 -11.60 14.73 -10.08
CA ALA A 240 -11.08 15.80 -10.95
C ALA A 240 -9.56 16.03 -10.82
N ARG A 241 -8.99 15.64 -9.68
CA ARG A 241 -7.57 15.72 -9.32
C ARG A 241 -7.21 14.46 -8.53
N GLY A 242 -6.07 13.84 -8.84
CA GLY A 242 -5.53 12.70 -8.10
C GLY A 242 -4.73 13.13 -6.87
N GLY A 243 -4.33 12.16 -6.06
CA GLY A 243 -3.59 12.38 -4.82
C GLY A 243 -4.50 12.64 -3.63
N HIS A 244 -3.94 13.18 -2.55
CA HIS A 244 -4.59 13.38 -1.25
C HIS A 244 -4.63 14.86 -0.85
N ILE A 245 -5.40 15.19 0.20
CA ILE A 245 -5.45 16.54 0.75
C ILE A 245 -4.12 16.84 1.46
N THR A 246 -3.52 18.00 1.19
CA THR A 246 -2.23 18.40 1.78
C THR A 246 -2.19 18.23 3.30
N GLY A 247 -1.16 17.55 3.79
CA GLY A 247 -0.96 17.28 5.21
C GLY A 247 -1.84 16.16 5.81
N ALA A 248 -2.60 15.44 4.99
CA ALA A 248 -3.32 14.25 5.44
C ALA A 248 -2.34 13.11 5.75
N VAL A 249 -2.67 12.32 6.78
CA VAL A 249 -2.00 11.06 7.08
C VAL A 249 -2.77 9.92 6.43
N HIS A 250 -2.05 8.90 5.98
CA HIS A 250 -2.63 7.78 5.25
C HIS A 250 -2.90 6.61 6.19
N LEU A 251 -4.15 6.14 6.23
CA LEU A 251 -4.54 4.95 6.99
C LEU A 251 -5.59 4.17 6.18
N PRO A 252 -5.17 3.30 5.25
CA PRO A 252 -6.08 2.51 4.42
C PRO A 252 -7.11 1.74 5.25
N TYR A 253 -8.33 1.70 4.73
CA TYR A 253 -9.43 0.94 5.33
C TYR A 253 -9.06 -0.54 5.54
N GLU A 254 -8.34 -1.12 4.59
CA GLU A 254 -7.98 -2.52 4.48
C GLU A 254 -7.08 -3.00 5.63
N TRP A 255 -6.40 -2.08 6.34
CA TRP A 255 -5.52 -2.41 7.48
C TRP A 255 -6.28 -2.74 8.76
N SER A 256 -7.59 -2.52 8.75
CA SER A 256 -8.39 -2.57 9.96
C SER A 256 -8.68 -3.99 10.44
N TYR A 257 -8.55 -5.00 9.56
CA TYR A 257 -8.97 -6.37 9.83
C TYR A 257 -7.81 -7.36 9.82
N GLY A 258 -7.86 -8.33 10.74
CA GLY A 258 -6.97 -9.48 10.76
C GLY A 258 -7.41 -10.59 9.80
N ALA A 259 -6.62 -11.66 9.76
CA ALA A 259 -6.87 -12.83 8.90
C ALA A 259 -8.19 -13.56 9.18
N ASP A 260 -8.74 -13.42 10.40
CA ASP A 260 -10.02 -14.02 10.79
C ASP A 260 -11.23 -13.08 10.60
N HIS A 261 -11.02 -11.98 9.87
CA HIS A 261 -11.97 -10.91 9.58
C HIS A 261 -12.33 -10.00 10.76
N THR A 262 -11.88 -10.29 11.99
CA THR A 262 -12.08 -9.37 13.13
C THR A 262 -11.17 -8.15 13.01
N LEU A 263 -11.49 -7.08 13.73
CA LEU A 263 -10.59 -5.94 13.82
C LEU A 263 -9.22 -6.37 14.37
N VAL A 264 -8.14 -5.77 13.86
CA VAL A 264 -6.80 -5.98 14.42
C VAL A 264 -6.79 -5.67 15.93
N PRO A 265 -5.87 -6.26 16.72
CA PRO A 265 -5.80 -5.99 18.15
C PRO A 265 -5.61 -4.50 18.48
N TYR A 266 -6.02 -4.09 19.69
CA TYR A 266 -5.90 -2.71 20.14
C TYR A 266 -4.47 -2.17 20.05
N ALA A 267 -3.45 -2.94 20.48
CA ALA A 267 -2.06 -2.51 20.35
C ALA A 267 -1.65 -2.20 18.90
N THR A 268 -2.07 -3.03 17.94
CA THR A 268 -1.79 -2.81 16.52
C THR A 268 -2.45 -1.53 16.01
N MET A 269 -3.76 -1.37 16.25
CA MET A 269 -4.49 -0.16 15.85
C MET A 269 -3.93 1.10 16.54
N LYS A 270 -3.51 0.98 17.81
CA LYS A 270 -2.85 2.05 18.55
C LYS A 270 -1.53 2.45 17.91
N SER A 271 -0.69 1.49 17.49
CA SER A 271 0.55 1.78 16.77
C SER A 271 0.27 2.54 15.49
N TYR A 272 -0.71 2.08 14.69
CA TYR A 272 -1.11 2.75 13.45
C TYR A 272 -1.50 4.22 13.68
N PHE A 273 -2.26 4.50 14.74
CA PHE A 273 -2.68 5.85 15.10
C PHE A 273 -1.50 6.71 15.59
N GLU A 274 -0.73 6.22 16.57
CA GLU A 274 0.32 6.99 17.23
C GLU A 274 1.50 7.30 16.29
N GLU A 275 1.93 6.34 15.45
CA GLU A 275 3.01 6.55 14.47
C GLU A 275 2.67 7.64 13.44
N ARG A 276 1.38 7.82 13.16
CA ARG A 276 0.86 8.86 12.25
C ARG A 276 0.47 10.14 12.98
N GLY A 277 0.77 10.24 14.27
CA GLY A 277 0.45 11.40 15.09
C GLY A 277 -1.06 11.64 15.22
N ILE A 278 -1.89 10.61 15.06
CA ILE A 278 -3.31 10.64 15.39
C ILE A 278 -3.39 10.42 16.90
N THR A 279 -3.63 11.50 17.65
CA THR A 279 -3.61 11.51 19.11
C THR A 279 -4.87 12.14 19.70
N ALA A 280 -5.29 11.68 20.87
CA ALA A 280 -6.59 12.03 21.47
C ALA A 280 -6.73 13.52 21.85
N ASP A 281 -5.64 14.28 21.90
CA ASP A 281 -5.64 15.73 22.11
C ASP A 281 -5.98 16.54 20.85
N LYS A 282 -6.06 15.90 19.68
CA LYS A 282 -6.39 16.55 18.41
C LYS A 282 -7.86 16.36 18.03
N GLN A 283 -8.36 17.26 17.19
CA GLN A 283 -9.52 16.95 16.37
C GLN A 283 -9.12 15.97 15.26
N VAL A 284 -9.80 14.84 15.18
CA VAL A 284 -9.60 13.83 14.15
C VAL A 284 -10.68 13.96 13.09
N VAL A 285 -10.30 14.17 11.84
CA VAL A 285 -11.22 14.16 10.70
C VAL A 285 -10.81 13.07 9.73
N ALA A 286 -11.77 12.27 9.26
CA ALA A 286 -11.53 11.29 8.21
C ALA A 286 -12.22 11.70 6.91
N TYR A 287 -11.61 11.35 5.77
CA TYR A 287 -12.21 11.44 4.45
C TYR A 287 -11.80 10.25 3.58
N CYS A 288 -12.57 9.98 2.53
CA CYS A 288 -12.19 9.01 1.51
C CYS A 288 -12.55 9.54 0.12
N THR A 289 -13.04 8.69 -0.79
CA THR A 289 -13.56 9.13 -2.09
C THR A 289 -14.90 9.84 -1.93
N ALA A 290 -15.83 9.25 -1.16
CA ALA A 290 -17.25 9.65 -1.09
C ALA A 290 -17.90 9.41 0.29
N GLY A 291 -17.15 9.53 1.39
CA GLY A 291 -17.70 9.47 2.75
C GLY A 291 -18.00 8.08 3.33
N ILE A 292 -17.67 6.99 2.61
CA ILE A 292 -17.96 5.60 3.01
C ILE A 292 -16.89 5.07 3.97
N ARG A 293 -15.69 4.76 3.46
CA ARG A 293 -14.54 4.31 4.26
C ARG A 293 -14.21 5.26 5.43
N SER A 294 -14.41 6.56 5.25
CA SER A 294 -14.17 7.55 6.31
C SER A 294 -15.23 7.54 7.42
N GLY A 295 -16.46 7.09 7.13
CA GLY A 295 -17.44 6.79 8.18
C GLY A 295 -16.99 5.62 9.07
N PHE A 296 -16.28 4.65 8.49
CA PHE A 296 -15.65 3.57 9.24
C PHE A 296 -14.43 4.03 10.04
N ALA A 297 -13.57 4.89 9.49
CA ALA A 297 -12.48 5.48 10.29
C ALA A 297 -13.00 6.37 11.43
N TYR A 298 -14.15 7.05 11.24
CA TYR A 298 -14.85 7.71 12.34
C TYR A 298 -15.24 6.72 13.45
N PHE A 299 -15.79 5.56 13.08
CA PHE A 299 -16.07 4.48 14.03
C PHE A 299 -14.80 3.98 14.74
N LEU A 300 -13.69 3.75 14.02
CA LEU A 300 -12.43 3.32 14.62
C LEU A 300 -11.89 4.34 15.62
N ALA A 301 -11.90 5.63 15.30
CA ALA A 301 -11.47 6.68 16.23
C ALA A 301 -12.37 6.70 17.49
N ARG A 302 -13.69 6.52 17.32
CA ARG A 302 -14.61 6.37 18.46
C ARG A 302 -14.31 5.12 19.29
N LEU A 303 -14.05 3.97 18.66
CA LEU A 303 -13.66 2.73 19.33
C LEU A 303 -12.35 2.89 20.13
N MET A 304 -11.41 3.66 19.56
CA MET A 304 -10.13 4.04 20.18
C MET A 304 -10.26 5.07 21.31
N GLY A 305 -11.47 5.55 21.62
CA GLY A 305 -11.71 6.48 22.73
C GLY A 305 -11.60 7.97 22.38
N TYR A 306 -11.53 8.34 21.10
CA TYR A 306 -11.39 9.73 20.68
C TYR A 306 -12.77 10.41 20.70
N GLU A 307 -12.86 11.58 21.36
CA GLU A 307 -14.13 12.29 21.52
C GLU A 307 -14.37 13.35 20.44
N ASN A 308 -13.30 13.97 19.92
CA ASN A 308 -13.38 15.05 18.93
C ASN A 308 -13.13 14.51 17.52
N VAL A 309 -14.10 13.75 17.00
CA VAL A 309 -14.00 13.06 15.71
C VAL A 309 -15.09 13.56 14.77
N ALA A 310 -14.78 13.76 13.49
CA ALA A 310 -15.76 14.06 12.46
C ALA A 310 -15.48 13.34 11.13
N ASN A 311 -16.52 13.08 10.36
CA ASN A 311 -16.43 12.58 8.99
C ASN A 311 -16.63 13.74 8.00
N TYR A 312 -15.76 13.82 6.99
CA TYR A 312 -15.96 14.68 5.83
C TYR A 312 -16.64 13.88 4.71
N ASP A 313 -17.97 13.80 4.80
CA ASP A 313 -18.82 12.96 3.92
C ASP A 313 -18.66 13.26 2.43
N ALA A 314 -18.55 14.55 2.06
CA ALA A 314 -18.39 14.96 0.67
C ALA A 314 -17.00 14.61 0.08
N SER A 315 -15.99 14.45 0.96
CA SER A 315 -14.73 13.77 0.66
C SER A 315 -13.98 14.31 -0.57
N ILE A 316 -13.13 13.50 -1.22
CA ILE A 316 -12.33 13.91 -2.38
C ILE A 316 -13.18 14.37 -3.56
N TRP A 317 -14.37 13.81 -3.78
CA TRP A 317 -15.27 14.30 -4.84
C TRP A 317 -15.56 15.79 -4.72
N ASP A 318 -15.79 16.29 -3.50
CA ASP A 318 -16.01 17.71 -3.29
C ASP A 318 -14.69 18.51 -3.25
N TRP A 319 -13.63 17.98 -2.63
CA TRP A 319 -12.34 18.70 -2.54
C TRP A 319 -11.65 18.84 -3.90
N ALA A 320 -11.50 17.75 -4.63
CA ALA A 320 -10.81 17.71 -5.92
C ALA A 320 -11.53 18.53 -7.00
N ALA A 321 -12.87 18.65 -6.91
CA ALA A 321 -13.67 19.44 -7.85
C ALA A 321 -13.51 20.97 -7.71
N GLN A 322 -12.87 21.45 -6.65
CA GLN A 322 -12.69 22.89 -6.44
C GLN A 322 -11.66 23.49 -7.42
N ALA A 323 -12.04 24.59 -8.07
CA ALA A 323 -11.15 25.31 -8.99
C ALA A 323 -10.07 26.14 -8.27
N ASP A 324 -10.32 26.53 -7.01
CA ASP A 324 -9.34 27.24 -6.18
C ASP A 324 -8.40 26.24 -5.51
N ILE A 325 -7.35 25.86 -6.23
CA ILE A 325 -6.36 24.88 -5.77
C ILE A 325 -5.46 25.41 -4.64
N THR A 326 -5.42 26.72 -4.41
CA THR A 326 -4.63 27.31 -3.32
C THR A 326 -5.36 27.20 -1.99
N THR A 327 -6.69 27.38 -1.99
CA THR A 327 -7.52 27.16 -0.80
C THR A 327 -7.76 25.68 -0.54
N TYR A 328 -7.84 24.86 -1.59
CA TYR A 328 -8.07 23.40 -1.50
C TYR A 328 -6.88 22.64 -2.11
N PRO A 329 -5.69 22.70 -1.47
CA PRO A 329 -4.49 22.07 -1.99
C PRO A 329 -4.56 20.55 -1.90
N MET A 330 -3.82 19.89 -2.79
CA MET A 330 -3.66 18.44 -2.83
C MET A 330 -2.19 18.11 -3.12
N GLU A 331 -1.75 16.96 -2.64
CA GLU A 331 -0.40 16.41 -2.80
C GLU A 331 -0.47 15.03 -3.47
N ALA A 332 0.57 14.69 -4.21
CA ALA A 332 0.74 13.41 -4.89
C ALA A 332 2.24 13.15 -5.09
N LEU A 333 2.63 11.89 -5.27
CA LEU A 333 3.97 11.56 -5.77
C LEU A 333 4.13 12.13 -7.18
N THR A 334 5.25 12.79 -7.47
CA THR A 334 5.51 13.39 -8.80
C THR A 334 5.49 12.33 -9.90
N ASN A 335 6.14 11.20 -9.67
CA ASN A 335 6.25 10.10 -10.62
C ASN A 335 5.41 8.87 -10.18
N TYR A 336 4.22 9.10 -9.59
CA TYR A 336 3.35 8.02 -9.11
C TYR A 336 3.04 6.94 -10.17
N ALA A 337 3.05 7.31 -11.45
CA ALA A 337 2.73 6.41 -12.56
C ALA A 337 3.77 5.31 -12.78
N ASP A 338 4.97 5.44 -12.20
CA ASP A 338 6.03 4.43 -12.25
C ASP A 338 5.82 3.35 -11.19
N LEU A 339 5.02 3.63 -10.15
CA LEU A 339 4.57 2.66 -9.14
C LEU A 339 3.13 2.25 -9.46
N VAL A 340 2.99 1.14 -10.18
CA VAL A 340 1.70 0.62 -10.67
C VAL A 340 1.11 -0.39 -9.68
N TYR A 341 -0.18 -0.67 -9.85
CA TYR A 341 -0.96 -1.59 -9.02
C TYR A 341 -1.57 -2.71 -9.88
N PRO A 342 -2.05 -3.81 -9.28
CA PRO A 342 -2.54 -4.97 -10.02
C PRO A 342 -3.58 -4.63 -11.10
N GLY A 343 -4.55 -3.76 -10.78
CA GLY A 343 -5.59 -3.36 -11.72
C GLY A 343 -5.06 -2.60 -12.94
N TRP A 344 -3.97 -1.83 -12.80
CA TRP A 344 -3.32 -1.17 -13.94
C TRP A 344 -2.62 -2.20 -14.84
N VAL A 345 -1.89 -3.14 -14.25
CA VAL A 345 -1.18 -4.21 -14.99
C VAL A 345 -2.19 -5.07 -15.75
N ASN A 346 -3.28 -5.49 -15.10
CA ASN A 346 -4.34 -6.24 -15.75
C ASN A 346 -4.98 -5.44 -16.90
N ALA A 347 -5.20 -4.13 -16.72
CA ALA A 347 -5.73 -3.27 -17.79
C ALA A 347 -4.78 -3.13 -19.00
N VAL A 348 -3.46 -3.13 -18.79
CA VAL A 348 -2.48 -3.21 -19.91
C VAL A 348 -2.62 -4.54 -20.64
N MET A 349 -2.68 -5.66 -19.91
CA MET A 349 -2.85 -6.99 -20.51
C MET A 349 -4.15 -7.09 -21.31
N ASP A 350 -5.26 -6.62 -20.74
CA ASP A 350 -6.58 -6.56 -21.39
C ASP A 350 -6.56 -5.64 -22.62
N TYR A 351 -5.83 -4.51 -22.55
CA TYR A 351 -5.67 -3.61 -23.70
C TYR A 351 -4.91 -4.27 -24.86
N HIS A 352 -3.93 -5.12 -24.59
CA HIS A 352 -3.18 -5.81 -25.64
C HIS A 352 -3.78 -7.16 -26.06
N ALA A 353 -4.78 -7.68 -25.33
CA ALA A 353 -5.41 -8.95 -25.64
C ALA A 353 -6.03 -8.96 -27.05
N SER A 354 -5.85 -10.08 -27.76
CA SER A 354 -6.32 -10.23 -29.14
C SER A 354 -7.84 -10.03 -29.25
N GLY A 355 -8.26 -9.03 -30.03
CA GLY A 355 -9.67 -8.71 -30.24
C GLY A 355 -10.30 -7.88 -29.12
N SER A 356 -9.51 -7.42 -28.14
CA SER A 356 -9.97 -6.53 -27.08
C SER A 356 -10.48 -5.20 -27.63
N SER A 357 -11.49 -4.65 -26.93
CA SER A 357 -12.02 -3.30 -27.15
C SER A 357 -11.82 -2.39 -25.94
N SER A 358 -11.12 -2.86 -24.90
CA SER A 358 -10.81 -2.11 -23.68
C SER A 358 -10.01 -0.86 -24.02
N ALA A 359 -10.21 0.24 -23.27
CA ALA A 359 -9.37 1.42 -23.40
C ALA A 359 -7.98 1.16 -22.80
N ALA A 360 -6.96 1.92 -23.24
CA ALA A 360 -5.68 1.93 -22.56
C ALA A 360 -5.87 2.48 -21.13
N PRO A 361 -5.19 1.92 -20.12
CA PRO A 361 -5.27 2.48 -18.77
C PRO A 361 -4.64 3.87 -18.70
N ALA A 362 -4.97 4.63 -17.66
CA ALA A 362 -4.40 5.96 -17.44
C ALA A 362 -2.87 5.89 -17.38
N ASN A 363 -2.19 6.92 -17.90
CA ASN A 363 -0.73 6.97 -18.00
C ASN A 363 -0.09 5.86 -18.86
N TYR A 364 -0.86 5.08 -19.63
CA TYR A 364 -0.35 4.20 -20.68
C TYR A 364 -0.63 4.82 -22.05
N ASN A 365 0.31 5.63 -22.55
CA ASN A 365 0.11 6.49 -23.71
C ASN A 365 0.51 5.85 -25.05
N TYR A 366 0.45 4.52 -25.13
CA TYR A 366 0.89 3.74 -26.28
C TYR A 366 -0.27 3.07 -27.02
N ASP A 367 -0.07 2.73 -28.29
CA ASP A 367 -1.05 1.98 -29.08
C ASP A 367 -0.97 0.47 -28.82
N ARG A 368 -1.89 -0.30 -29.40
CA ARG A 368 -1.95 -1.77 -29.20
C ARG A 368 -0.79 -2.54 -29.83
N ASP A 369 -0.07 -1.94 -30.77
CA ASP A 369 1.08 -2.56 -31.43
C ASP A 369 2.38 -2.34 -30.63
N HIS A 370 2.36 -1.42 -29.66
CA HIS A 370 3.45 -1.19 -28.73
C HIS A 370 3.73 -2.44 -27.88
N LYS A 371 5.02 -2.70 -27.65
CA LYS A 371 5.47 -3.87 -26.92
C LYS A 371 5.48 -3.59 -25.42
N TYR A 372 4.93 -4.51 -24.64
CA TYR A 372 5.15 -4.57 -23.20
C TYR A 372 5.74 -5.93 -22.80
N LEU A 373 6.51 -5.95 -21.72
CA LEU A 373 7.04 -7.15 -21.09
C LEU A 373 6.84 -7.07 -19.58
N ILE A 374 6.47 -8.20 -18.96
CA ILE A 374 6.34 -8.33 -17.52
C ILE A 374 7.47 -9.23 -17.02
N PHE A 375 8.25 -8.77 -16.04
CA PHE A 375 9.29 -9.57 -15.40
C PHE A 375 8.97 -9.78 -13.94
N GLU A 376 8.95 -11.05 -13.55
CA GLU A 376 9.22 -11.44 -12.17
C GLU A 376 10.75 -11.47 -12.01
N THR A 377 11.30 -10.94 -10.92
CA THR A 377 12.76 -10.93 -10.73
C THR A 377 13.16 -11.39 -9.33
N GLN A 378 14.14 -12.29 -9.31
CA GLN A 378 14.75 -12.82 -8.10
C GLN A 378 16.14 -13.37 -8.45
N TRP A 379 16.93 -13.75 -7.45
CA TRP A 379 18.17 -14.47 -7.70
C TRP A 379 17.92 -15.96 -7.96
N GLY A 380 18.64 -16.50 -8.95
CA GLY A 380 18.74 -17.93 -9.25
C GLY A 380 18.12 -18.33 -10.59
N SER A 381 18.76 -19.25 -11.30
CA SER A 381 18.22 -19.84 -12.52
C SER A 381 17.20 -20.95 -12.22
N PHE A 382 16.47 -21.43 -13.24
CA PHE A 382 15.63 -22.61 -13.10
C PHE A 382 16.41 -23.87 -12.65
N ASP A 383 17.70 -23.96 -12.99
CA ASP A 383 18.55 -25.04 -12.49
C ASP A 383 18.85 -24.84 -11.00
N ASP A 384 19.10 -23.62 -10.53
CA ASP A 384 19.29 -23.32 -9.09
C ASP A 384 18.02 -23.62 -8.28
N MET A 385 16.85 -23.24 -8.81
CA MET A 385 15.54 -23.58 -8.26
C MET A 385 15.34 -25.09 -8.16
N ALA A 386 15.67 -25.84 -9.23
CA ALA A 386 15.55 -27.30 -9.24
C ALA A 386 16.49 -28.00 -8.25
N ASN A 387 17.61 -27.37 -7.90
CA ASN A 387 18.56 -27.86 -6.90
C ASN A 387 18.24 -27.37 -5.47
N GLY A 388 17.17 -26.57 -5.29
CA GLY A 388 16.76 -26.01 -4.00
C GLY A 388 17.70 -24.92 -3.48
N TRP A 389 18.42 -24.24 -4.38
CA TRP A 389 19.32 -23.14 -4.03
C TRP A 389 18.65 -21.78 -4.17
N ALA A 390 17.60 -21.69 -5.00
CA ALA A 390 16.86 -20.48 -5.28
C ALA A 390 15.36 -20.66 -4.99
N ASP A 391 14.69 -19.53 -4.84
CA ASP A 391 13.27 -19.43 -4.57
C ASP A 391 12.43 -19.95 -5.75
N THR A 392 11.36 -20.69 -5.46
CA THR A 392 10.51 -21.35 -6.46
C THR A 392 9.13 -20.70 -6.63
N SER A 393 8.93 -19.49 -6.12
CA SER A 393 7.66 -18.76 -6.13
C SER A 393 7.13 -18.58 -7.55
N TYR A 394 7.98 -18.16 -8.49
CA TYR A 394 7.63 -18.07 -9.91
C TYR A 394 7.04 -19.38 -10.47
N LEU A 395 7.62 -20.53 -10.13
CA LEU A 395 7.14 -21.85 -10.60
C LEU A 395 5.82 -22.26 -9.93
N SER A 396 5.53 -21.72 -8.75
CA SER A 396 4.32 -21.98 -7.99
C SER A 396 3.14 -21.12 -8.46
N GLY A 397 3.43 -19.93 -9.01
CA GLY A 397 2.48 -19.05 -9.66
C GLY A 397 3.12 -17.71 -10.00
N HIS A 398 2.75 -17.13 -11.15
CA HIS A 398 3.19 -15.81 -11.59
C HIS A 398 2.11 -15.11 -12.41
N ILE A 399 2.25 -13.80 -12.61
CA ILE A 399 1.36 -13.01 -13.48
C ILE A 399 1.38 -13.59 -14.90
N PRO A 400 0.23 -13.79 -15.59
CA PRO A 400 0.20 -14.38 -16.91
C PRO A 400 1.09 -13.64 -17.93
N GLY A 401 1.94 -14.37 -18.64
CA GLY A 401 2.92 -13.86 -19.58
C GLY A 401 4.22 -13.35 -18.95
N ALA A 402 4.34 -13.33 -17.62
CA ALA A 402 5.55 -12.87 -16.94
C ALA A 402 6.72 -13.82 -17.16
N ILE A 403 7.89 -13.24 -17.36
CA ILE A 403 9.17 -13.91 -17.56
C ILE A 403 9.98 -13.83 -16.26
N HIS A 404 10.54 -14.95 -15.81
CA HIS A 404 11.50 -14.92 -14.71
C HIS A 404 12.83 -14.32 -15.17
N SER A 405 13.28 -13.29 -14.45
CA SER A 405 14.54 -12.59 -14.66
C SER A 405 15.49 -12.83 -13.50
N ASN A 406 16.41 -13.78 -13.67
CA ASN A 406 17.54 -14.00 -12.75
C ASN A 406 18.44 -12.75 -12.72
N SER A 407 18.81 -12.28 -11.53
CA SER A 407 19.71 -11.13 -11.38
C SER A 407 21.11 -11.32 -11.98
N ASP A 408 21.60 -12.57 -12.10
CA ASP A 408 22.87 -12.88 -12.77
C ASP A 408 22.87 -12.52 -14.27
N VAL A 409 21.72 -12.19 -14.86
CA VAL A 409 21.64 -11.73 -16.26
C VAL A 409 22.26 -10.34 -16.41
N TYR A 410 22.11 -9.47 -15.42
CA TYR A 410 22.49 -8.05 -15.48
C TYR A 410 23.53 -7.66 -14.42
N GLU A 411 24.03 -8.63 -13.65
CA GLU A 411 25.12 -8.50 -12.71
C GLU A 411 26.17 -9.61 -12.91
N ASN A 412 27.38 -9.40 -12.41
CA ASN A 412 28.49 -10.36 -12.58
C ASN A 412 28.34 -11.67 -11.79
N GLY A 413 27.35 -11.76 -10.89
CA GLY A 413 27.18 -12.88 -9.98
C GLY A 413 28.35 -13.06 -9.01
N TYR A 414 28.42 -14.21 -8.35
CA TYR A 414 29.52 -14.52 -7.45
C TYR A 414 30.90 -14.50 -8.17
N PRO A 415 31.97 -13.88 -7.62
CA PRO A 415 32.12 -13.45 -6.23
C PRO A 415 31.77 -11.98 -5.96
N ARG A 416 31.21 -11.23 -6.93
CA ARG A 416 30.87 -9.81 -6.76
C ARG A 416 29.58 -9.40 -7.46
N TRP A 417 28.64 -8.85 -6.73
CA TRP A 417 27.28 -8.56 -7.22
C TRP A 417 27.18 -7.17 -7.85
N PHE A 418 28.11 -6.87 -8.76
CA PHE A 418 28.16 -5.57 -9.44
C PHE A 418 27.36 -5.61 -10.72
N MET A 419 26.66 -4.52 -11.00
CA MET A 419 26.05 -4.25 -12.30
C MET A 419 27.09 -4.44 -13.42
N LEU A 420 26.66 -5.07 -14.51
CA LEU A 420 27.54 -5.29 -15.66
C LEU A 420 28.05 -3.96 -16.25
N PRO A 421 29.26 -3.93 -16.84
CA PRO A 421 29.74 -2.79 -17.62
C PRO A 421 28.77 -2.44 -18.77
N ASP A 422 28.69 -1.17 -19.18
CA ASP A 422 27.71 -0.65 -20.13
C ASP A 422 27.49 -1.52 -21.38
N ASP A 423 28.56 -1.99 -22.04
CA ASP A 423 28.45 -2.81 -23.25
C ASP A 423 27.85 -4.20 -22.98
N GLU A 424 28.20 -4.81 -21.85
CA GLU A 424 27.67 -6.11 -21.42
C GLU A 424 26.24 -5.97 -20.90
N LEU A 425 25.95 -4.89 -20.18
CA LEU A 425 24.60 -4.58 -19.71
C LEU A 425 23.64 -4.37 -20.88
N LYS A 426 24.06 -3.67 -21.94
CA LYS A 426 23.23 -3.52 -23.15
C LYS A 426 22.94 -4.86 -23.82
N ALA A 427 23.93 -5.76 -23.87
CA ALA A 427 23.73 -7.11 -24.37
C ALA A 427 22.75 -7.91 -23.48
N ALA A 428 22.85 -7.77 -22.16
CA ALA A 428 21.95 -8.38 -21.19
C ALA A 428 20.50 -7.90 -21.37
N VAL A 429 20.27 -6.58 -21.43
CA VAL A 429 18.94 -5.98 -21.68
C VAL A 429 18.36 -6.47 -23.01
N GLY A 430 19.18 -6.53 -24.07
CA GLY A 430 18.77 -7.11 -25.35
C GLY A 430 18.40 -8.61 -25.24
N SER A 431 19.12 -9.39 -24.43
CA SER A 431 18.82 -10.82 -24.20
C SER A 431 17.47 -11.04 -23.51
N MET A 432 17.04 -10.09 -22.68
CA MET A 432 15.70 -10.06 -22.06
C MET A 432 14.59 -9.70 -23.08
N GLY A 433 14.96 -9.35 -24.30
CA GLY A 433 14.02 -8.95 -25.35
C GLY A 433 13.56 -7.50 -25.25
N ILE A 434 14.22 -6.67 -24.44
CA ILE A 434 13.85 -5.27 -24.23
C ILE A 434 14.45 -4.41 -25.35
N THR A 435 13.65 -3.50 -25.90
CA THR A 435 14.08 -2.34 -26.72
C THR A 435 13.89 -1.06 -25.92
N GLU A 436 14.44 0.05 -26.39
CA GLU A 436 14.34 1.38 -25.73
C GLU A 436 12.87 1.78 -25.50
N ASP A 437 12.02 1.48 -26.48
CA ASP A 437 10.59 1.76 -26.48
C ASP A 437 9.74 0.59 -25.95
N THR A 438 10.29 -0.39 -25.26
CA THR A 438 9.46 -1.42 -24.61
C THR A 438 8.94 -0.89 -23.28
N THR A 439 7.63 -0.99 -23.02
CA THR A 439 7.11 -0.83 -21.65
C THR A 439 7.51 -2.05 -20.82
N VAL A 440 8.31 -1.86 -19.78
CA VAL A 440 8.75 -2.95 -18.91
C VAL A 440 8.09 -2.82 -17.55
N ILE A 441 7.35 -3.85 -17.13
CA ILE A 441 6.72 -3.93 -15.81
C ILE A 441 7.51 -4.96 -15.00
N VAL A 442 8.09 -4.54 -13.88
CA VAL A 442 8.87 -5.42 -13.00
C VAL A 442 8.15 -5.63 -11.68
N TYR A 443 8.26 -6.84 -11.14
CA TYR A 443 7.76 -7.18 -9.81
C TYR A 443 8.59 -8.30 -9.19
N SER A 444 8.46 -8.46 -7.89
CA SER A 444 9.05 -9.55 -7.12
C SER A 444 8.28 -9.66 -5.81
N ASN A 445 8.26 -10.85 -5.21
CA ASN A 445 7.81 -11.01 -3.83
C ASN A 445 8.87 -10.55 -2.81
N SER A 446 10.08 -10.24 -3.28
CA SER A 446 11.08 -9.51 -2.52
C SER A 446 11.35 -8.16 -3.22
N PRO A 447 10.77 -7.04 -2.74
CA PRO A 447 10.74 -5.77 -3.48
C PRO A 447 12.14 -5.20 -3.77
N ILE A 448 13.18 -5.63 -3.06
CA ILE A 448 14.57 -5.26 -3.37
C ILE A 448 15.01 -5.70 -4.77
N PHE A 449 14.60 -6.88 -5.24
CA PHE A 449 14.95 -7.36 -6.59
C PHE A 449 14.21 -6.56 -7.65
N ALA A 450 12.92 -6.29 -7.44
CA ALA A 450 12.12 -5.47 -8.34
C ALA A 450 12.70 -4.05 -8.46
N ALA A 451 13.00 -3.40 -7.33
CA ALA A 451 13.61 -2.08 -7.31
C ALA A 451 15.00 -2.07 -7.96
N ARG A 452 15.79 -3.14 -7.76
CA ARG A 452 17.12 -3.29 -8.38
C ARG A 452 17.03 -3.35 -9.90
N LEU A 453 16.20 -4.25 -10.44
CA LEU A 453 16.01 -4.36 -11.88
C LEU A 453 15.39 -3.08 -12.46
N TRP A 454 14.39 -2.50 -11.79
CA TRP A 454 13.81 -1.21 -12.18
C TRP A 454 14.89 -0.13 -12.34
N TRP A 455 15.76 0.02 -11.33
CA TRP A 455 16.83 1.02 -11.36
C TRP A 455 17.88 0.74 -12.44
N ILE A 456 18.23 -0.53 -12.68
CA ILE A 456 19.18 -0.91 -13.74
C ILE A 456 18.61 -0.60 -15.12
N LEU A 457 17.32 -0.86 -15.36
CA LEU A 457 16.68 -0.55 -16.64
C LEU A 457 16.53 0.96 -16.85
N LEU A 458 16.24 1.72 -15.79
CA LEU A 458 16.32 3.18 -15.81
C LEU A 458 17.74 3.63 -16.20
N TYR A 459 18.77 3.12 -15.52
CA TYR A 459 20.17 3.43 -15.84
C TYR A 459 20.53 3.05 -17.27
N ALA A 460 20.05 1.92 -17.79
CA ALA A 460 20.30 1.48 -19.16
C ALA A 460 19.68 2.40 -20.23
N GLY A 461 18.68 3.20 -19.83
CA GLY A 461 17.96 4.15 -20.69
C GLY A 461 16.73 3.55 -21.34
N VAL A 462 16.01 2.65 -20.66
CA VAL A 462 14.69 2.18 -21.10
C VAL A 462 13.66 3.28 -20.82
N ASP A 463 12.84 3.62 -21.82
CA ASP A 463 11.97 4.81 -21.75
C ASP A 463 10.81 4.66 -20.76
N ASP A 464 10.27 3.45 -20.59
CA ASP A 464 9.11 3.20 -19.73
C ASP A 464 9.31 1.96 -18.85
N VAL A 465 9.71 2.16 -17.59
CA VAL A 465 9.92 1.10 -16.61
C VAL A 465 9.00 1.32 -15.40
N ARG A 466 8.11 0.36 -15.16
CA ARG A 466 7.12 0.36 -14.08
C ARG A 466 7.45 -0.70 -13.06
N LEU A 467 7.14 -0.44 -11.80
CA LEU A 467 7.23 -1.40 -10.72
C LEU A 467 5.83 -1.68 -10.15
N LEU A 468 5.45 -2.96 -10.07
CA LEU A 468 4.20 -3.37 -9.41
C LEU A 468 4.35 -3.35 -7.90
N ASN A 469 3.59 -2.47 -7.24
CA ASN A 469 3.53 -2.35 -5.80
C ASN A 469 2.96 -3.63 -5.16
N GLY A 470 3.68 -4.22 -4.21
CA GLY A 470 3.25 -5.44 -3.49
C GLY A 470 3.42 -6.77 -4.24
N GLY A 471 4.03 -6.77 -5.44
CA GLY A 471 4.42 -8.02 -6.11
C GLY A 471 3.26 -8.94 -6.51
N TYR A 472 3.50 -10.26 -6.51
CA TYR A 472 2.49 -11.25 -6.88
C TYR A 472 1.44 -11.47 -5.78
N ASP A 473 1.82 -11.20 -4.53
CA ASP A 473 0.90 -11.28 -3.40
C ASP A 473 -0.21 -10.23 -3.56
N ALA A 474 0.13 -8.99 -3.95
CA ALA A 474 -0.87 -7.98 -4.30
C ALA A 474 -1.72 -8.37 -5.53
N TRP A 475 -1.11 -9.02 -6.54
CA TRP A 475 -1.84 -9.51 -7.72
C TRP A 475 -2.93 -10.52 -7.36
N THR A 476 -2.58 -11.53 -6.56
CA THR A 476 -3.52 -12.56 -6.12
C THR A 476 -4.54 -12.02 -5.11
N ALA A 477 -4.13 -11.12 -4.22
CA ALA A 477 -5.03 -10.42 -3.31
C ALA A 477 -6.09 -9.60 -4.06
N ALA A 478 -5.77 -9.08 -5.24
CA ALA A 478 -6.71 -8.37 -6.12
C ALA A 478 -7.68 -9.31 -6.86
N GLY A 479 -7.59 -10.63 -6.64
CA GLY A 479 -8.45 -11.62 -7.26
C GLY A 479 -8.09 -11.95 -8.71
N TYR A 480 -6.91 -11.54 -9.19
CA TYR A 480 -6.47 -11.86 -10.53
C TYR A 480 -5.83 -13.25 -10.60
N ASP A 481 -6.11 -13.96 -11.69
CA ASP A 481 -5.56 -15.30 -11.94
C ASP A 481 -4.05 -15.22 -12.24
N GLY A 482 -3.30 -16.20 -11.74
CA GLY A 482 -1.92 -16.46 -12.15
C GLY A 482 -1.81 -17.60 -13.15
N GLU A 483 -0.58 -17.85 -13.62
CA GLU A 483 -0.22 -19.04 -14.37
C GLU A 483 1.04 -19.71 -13.81
N THR A 484 1.33 -20.93 -14.29
CA THR A 484 2.51 -21.72 -13.90
C THR A 484 3.37 -22.13 -15.10
N THR A 485 3.02 -21.64 -16.29
CA THR A 485 3.76 -21.96 -17.52
C THR A 485 5.01 -21.11 -17.57
N THR A 486 6.19 -21.72 -17.62
CA THR A 486 7.43 -20.97 -17.78
C THR A 486 7.47 -20.21 -19.11
N ASN A 487 7.61 -18.89 -19.04
CA ASN A 487 7.80 -18.01 -20.19
C ASN A 487 9.28 -17.64 -20.35
N TYR A 488 9.70 -17.46 -21.61
CA TYR A 488 11.08 -17.10 -21.95
C TYR A 488 11.12 -15.84 -22.81
N PRO A 489 12.13 -14.97 -22.64
CA PRO A 489 12.28 -13.80 -23.47
C PRO A 489 12.68 -14.18 -24.89
N VAL A 490 12.27 -13.35 -25.86
CA VAL A 490 12.79 -13.41 -27.22
C VAL A 490 13.83 -12.32 -27.37
N ALA A 491 15.11 -12.72 -27.37
CA ALA A 491 16.24 -11.82 -27.46
C ALA A 491 16.16 -10.88 -28.68
N THR A 492 16.60 -9.64 -28.47
CA THR A 492 16.67 -8.56 -29.46
C THR A 492 17.99 -7.79 -29.31
N THR A 493 18.19 -6.79 -30.17
CA THR A 493 19.28 -5.82 -30.00
C THR A 493 18.76 -4.61 -29.22
N TYR A 494 19.51 -4.21 -28.20
CA TYR A 494 19.27 -2.98 -27.45
C TYR A 494 20.38 -1.97 -27.75
N SER A 495 20.03 -0.71 -27.97
CA SER A 495 20.97 0.37 -28.33
C SER A 495 20.78 1.65 -27.49
N GLY A 496 20.09 1.54 -26.35
CA GLY A 496 19.83 2.64 -25.42
C GLY A 496 21.11 3.31 -24.91
N SER A 497 20.96 4.55 -24.46
CA SER A 497 22.05 5.33 -23.86
C SER A 497 21.92 5.30 -22.35
N THR A 498 23.02 5.00 -21.66
CA THR A 498 23.03 4.94 -20.21
C THR A 498 22.82 6.33 -19.60
N LEU A 499 22.24 6.38 -18.40
CA LEU A 499 22.00 7.56 -17.59
C LEU A 499 23.03 7.65 -16.44
N PRO A 500 24.27 8.10 -16.69
CA PRO A 500 25.33 8.10 -15.68
C PRO A 500 25.03 8.97 -14.45
N GLU A 501 24.08 9.90 -14.54
CA GLU A 501 23.66 10.75 -13.44
C GLU A 501 22.95 10.02 -12.31
N VAL A 502 22.35 8.84 -12.56
CA VAL A 502 21.60 8.08 -11.53
C VAL A 502 22.48 7.14 -10.71
N VAL A 503 23.73 6.93 -11.15
CA VAL A 503 24.71 6.03 -10.53
C VAL A 503 25.86 6.81 -9.92
N ALA A 504 26.28 6.41 -8.72
CA ALA A 504 27.56 6.78 -8.15
C ALA A 504 28.52 5.59 -8.30
N THR A 505 29.67 5.78 -8.94
CA THR A 505 30.73 4.76 -8.99
C THR A 505 31.57 4.81 -7.71
N THR A 506 32.30 3.73 -7.41
CA THR A 506 33.24 3.70 -6.29
C THR A 506 34.22 4.88 -6.32
N ASP A 507 34.76 5.22 -7.50
CA ASP A 507 35.66 6.37 -7.68
C ASP A 507 34.97 7.72 -7.46
N TYR A 508 33.71 7.85 -7.90
CA TYR A 508 32.92 9.06 -7.65
C TYR A 508 32.71 9.26 -6.15
N VAL A 509 32.23 8.23 -5.44
CA VAL A 509 32.02 8.28 -3.99
C VAL A 509 33.32 8.59 -3.25
N ALA A 510 34.44 7.97 -3.65
CA ALA A 510 35.74 8.24 -3.03
C ALA A 510 36.20 9.70 -3.17
N GLY A 511 35.71 10.43 -4.19
CA GLY A 511 35.99 11.84 -4.39
C GLY A 511 35.10 12.81 -3.61
N VAL A 512 33.96 12.35 -3.05
CA VAL A 512 32.94 13.23 -2.45
C VAL A 512 32.42 12.77 -1.08
N TYR A 513 32.81 11.60 -0.56
CA TYR A 513 32.27 11.06 0.69
C TYR A 513 32.47 11.95 1.92
N ASP A 514 33.47 12.85 1.90
CA ASP A 514 33.77 13.82 2.95
C ASP A 514 33.44 15.27 2.55
N ASP A 515 32.76 15.49 1.42
CA ASP A 515 32.31 16.81 0.97
C ASP A 515 31.12 17.31 1.80
N GLU A 516 31.14 18.59 2.19
CA GLU A 516 30.10 19.17 3.06
C GLU A 516 28.71 19.27 2.40
N ASN A 517 28.66 19.27 1.07
CA ASN A 517 27.44 19.34 0.26
C ASN A 517 26.95 17.96 -0.19
N THR A 518 27.64 16.88 0.21
CA THR A 518 27.24 15.50 -0.08
C THR A 518 26.81 14.79 1.21
N LEU A 519 25.77 13.99 1.13
CA LEU A 519 25.32 13.09 2.18
C LEU A 519 25.35 11.66 1.64
N VAL A 520 26.16 10.82 2.25
CA VAL A 520 26.19 9.38 1.96
C VAL A 520 25.23 8.67 2.92
N ALA A 521 24.20 8.02 2.40
CA ALA A 521 23.11 7.42 3.15
C ALA A 521 23.25 5.88 3.15
N ASP A 522 23.58 5.30 4.31
CA ASP A 522 23.72 3.86 4.51
C ASP A 522 22.37 3.26 4.89
N VAL A 523 21.81 2.44 4.00
CA VAL A 523 20.47 1.81 4.18
C VAL A 523 20.55 0.32 4.55
N ARG A 524 21.67 -0.09 5.15
CA ARG A 524 21.90 -1.45 5.65
C ARG A 524 21.29 -1.65 7.04
N MET A 525 21.42 -2.86 7.61
CA MET A 525 21.10 -3.11 9.02
C MET A 525 22.00 -2.29 9.94
N TYR A 526 21.53 -2.03 11.16
CA TYR A 526 22.29 -1.23 12.11
C TYR A 526 23.63 -1.89 12.49
N GLU A 527 23.64 -3.21 12.63
CA GLU A 527 24.84 -4.01 12.94
C GLU A 527 25.88 -3.94 11.82
N GLU A 528 25.43 -3.83 10.56
CA GLU A 528 26.30 -3.59 9.40
C GLU A 528 26.88 -2.17 9.44
N TYR A 529 26.04 -1.16 9.70
CA TYR A 529 26.44 0.24 9.84
C TYR A 529 27.45 0.44 10.99
N ALA A 530 27.23 -0.22 12.12
CA ALA A 530 28.10 -0.21 13.29
C ALA A 530 29.41 -0.99 13.06
N GLY A 531 29.46 -1.86 12.04
CA GLY A 531 30.63 -2.68 11.70
C GLY A 531 30.78 -3.93 12.58
N GLU A 532 29.70 -4.39 13.19
CA GLU A 532 29.67 -5.61 14.01
C GLU A 532 29.67 -6.86 13.11
N VAL A 533 28.93 -6.78 12.00
CA VAL A 533 28.86 -7.79 10.94
C VAL A 533 29.13 -7.13 9.58
N SER A 534 29.49 -7.93 8.57
CA SER A 534 29.53 -7.45 7.19
C SER A 534 28.12 -7.41 6.58
N GLY A 535 27.19 -8.23 7.10
CA GLY A 535 25.85 -8.43 6.58
C GLY A 535 25.76 -9.51 5.49
N TYR A 536 26.90 -9.95 4.97
CA TYR A 536 26.95 -10.77 3.75
C TYR A 536 27.94 -11.92 3.89
N SER A 537 27.49 -13.12 3.52
CA SER A 537 28.32 -14.34 3.46
C SER A 537 29.44 -14.25 2.42
N TYR A 538 29.40 -13.25 1.53
CA TYR A 538 30.37 -13.04 0.46
C TYR A 538 31.27 -11.81 0.67
N VAL A 539 31.09 -11.03 1.74
CA VAL A 539 31.93 -9.86 2.05
C VAL A 539 32.66 -10.05 3.38
N VAL A 540 34.00 -10.02 3.34
CA VAL A 540 34.84 -10.18 4.54
C VAL A 540 34.90 -8.91 5.40
N ASN A 541 34.96 -7.75 4.76
CA ASN A 541 35.23 -6.48 5.41
C ASN A 541 34.00 -5.92 6.14
N LYS A 542 34.22 -5.33 7.32
CA LYS A 542 33.18 -4.75 8.18
C LYS A 542 33.39 -3.26 8.42
N GLY A 543 32.30 -2.54 8.65
CA GLY A 543 32.30 -1.10 8.88
C GLY A 543 31.37 -0.37 7.91
N ARG A 544 31.59 0.94 7.79
CA ARG A 544 30.85 1.83 6.89
C ARG A 544 31.76 2.88 6.25
N ILE A 545 31.21 3.56 5.24
CA ILE A 545 31.85 4.74 4.63
C ILE A 545 31.92 5.86 5.69
N PRO A 546 33.08 6.52 5.88
CA PRO A 546 33.18 7.60 6.87
C PRO A 546 32.20 8.74 6.58
N GLY A 547 31.58 9.30 7.62
CA GLY A 547 30.60 10.37 7.47
C GLY A 547 29.20 9.92 7.02
N ALA A 548 29.03 8.64 6.64
CA ALA A 548 27.72 8.14 6.23
C ALA A 548 26.68 8.22 7.37
N VAL A 549 25.47 8.65 7.02
CA VAL A 549 24.31 8.69 7.89
C VAL A 549 23.57 7.37 7.81
N TYR A 550 23.09 6.87 8.95
CA TYR A 550 22.19 5.72 8.97
C TYR A 550 20.81 6.15 8.46
N ALA A 551 20.39 5.62 7.32
CA ALA A 551 19.17 6.01 6.63
C ALA A 551 18.12 4.88 6.65
N PHE A 552 18.06 4.16 7.77
CA PHE A 552 17.13 3.06 8.05
C PHE A 552 17.32 1.84 7.14
N HIS A 553 17.12 0.64 7.69
CA HIS A 553 17.30 -0.59 6.93
C HIS A 553 16.16 -0.78 5.91
N ALA A 554 16.48 -0.72 4.60
CA ALA A 554 15.45 -0.69 3.55
C ALA A 554 14.73 -2.02 3.25
N ASP A 555 15.19 -3.13 3.82
CA ASP A 555 14.65 -4.49 3.60
C ASP A 555 14.52 -5.25 4.93
N ASN A 556 14.23 -4.51 6.00
CA ASN A 556 14.17 -5.06 7.35
C ASN A 556 12.83 -5.75 7.65
N PRO A 557 12.79 -6.79 8.51
CA PRO A 557 11.57 -7.18 9.25
C PRO A 557 10.86 -6.01 9.95
N ASP A 558 11.56 -4.95 10.36
CA ASP A 558 10.94 -3.74 10.95
C ASP A 558 10.22 -2.85 9.91
N ARG A 559 10.26 -3.21 8.62
CA ARG A 559 9.48 -2.59 7.52
C ARG A 559 9.53 -1.06 7.49
N TYR A 560 10.74 -0.50 7.52
CA TYR A 560 10.95 0.95 7.44
C TYR A 560 10.48 1.58 6.12
N TYR A 561 10.50 0.81 5.03
CA TYR A 561 10.17 1.27 3.67
C TYR A 561 9.05 0.45 3.03
N LEU A 562 8.44 -0.48 3.77
CA LEU A 562 7.37 -1.35 3.28
C LEU A 562 6.24 -1.35 4.31
N ASP A 563 5.03 -1.68 3.88
CA ASP A 563 3.90 -1.96 4.77
C ASP A 563 3.77 -3.48 5.01
N ASP A 564 2.88 -3.89 5.91
CA ASP A 564 2.72 -5.28 6.34
C ASP A 564 2.27 -6.25 5.22
N ASP A 565 1.69 -5.72 4.15
CA ASP A 565 1.29 -6.44 2.94
C ASP A 565 2.35 -6.44 1.84
N GLY A 566 3.54 -5.90 2.10
CA GLY A 566 4.65 -5.86 1.15
C GLY A 566 4.56 -4.73 0.12
N THR A 567 3.56 -3.85 0.19
CA THR A 567 3.57 -2.61 -0.57
C THR A 567 4.58 -1.61 0.01
N PHE A 568 4.91 -0.57 -0.76
CA PHE A 568 5.76 0.51 -0.28
C PHE A 568 5.04 1.33 0.79
N ARG A 569 5.74 1.58 1.90
CA ARG A 569 5.28 2.48 2.97
C ARG A 569 4.94 3.85 2.41
N SER A 570 3.94 4.50 3.00
CA SER A 570 3.54 5.86 2.63
C SER A 570 4.73 6.81 2.49
N TYR A 571 4.81 7.50 1.35
CA TYR A 571 5.96 8.34 1.04
C TYR A 571 6.11 9.53 1.99
N THR A 572 5.01 10.01 2.59
CA THR A 572 5.04 11.11 3.56
C THR A 572 5.69 10.67 4.87
N GLU A 573 5.56 9.39 5.23
CA GLU A 573 6.25 8.80 6.39
C GLU A 573 7.74 8.62 6.11
N VAL A 574 8.10 8.11 4.93
CA VAL A 574 9.51 7.99 4.50
C VAL A 574 10.18 9.38 4.42
N GLU A 575 9.49 10.38 3.89
CA GLU A 575 9.97 11.77 3.90
C GLU A 575 10.20 12.29 5.32
N THR A 576 9.28 12.02 6.25
CA THR A 576 9.43 12.41 7.66
C THR A 576 10.64 11.74 8.30
N MET A 577 10.84 10.44 8.04
CA MET A 577 12.01 9.69 8.51
C MET A 577 13.32 10.27 7.97
N TRP A 578 13.39 10.54 6.66
CA TRP A 578 14.54 11.13 6.00
C TRP A 578 14.89 12.53 6.52
N ASN A 579 13.88 13.39 6.70
CA ASN A 579 14.06 14.70 7.33
C ASN A 579 14.69 14.56 8.72
N GLY A 580 14.26 13.56 9.50
CA GLY A 580 14.80 13.28 10.85
C GLY A 580 16.30 12.96 10.91
N VAL A 581 16.91 12.56 9.78
CA VAL A 581 18.34 12.23 9.67
C VAL A 581 19.11 13.17 8.73
N GLY A 582 18.51 14.29 8.32
CA GLY A 582 19.16 15.32 7.51
C GLY A 582 19.11 15.10 5.99
N ILE A 583 18.30 14.14 5.51
CA ILE A 583 17.95 13.99 4.09
C ILE A 583 16.73 14.88 3.84
N GLU A 584 16.97 16.20 3.80
CA GLU A 584 15.93 17.22 3.82
C GLU A 584 15.73 17.86 2.44
N LYS A 585 14.48 18.07 2.02
CA LYS A 585 14.16 18.82 0.79
C LYS A 585 14.62 20.28 0.89
N ALA A 586 15.33 20.76 -0.14
CA ALA A 586 15.58 22.20 -0.33
C ALA A 586 14.53 22.83 -1.26
N THR A 587 14.03 22.04 -2.22
CA THR A 587 12.92 22.38 -3.12
C THR A 587 12.05 21.14 -3.31
N ASP A 588 10.95 21.27 -4.05
CA ASP A 588 10.11 20.13 -4.43
C ASP A 588 10.83 19.10 -5.32
N THR A 589 12.00 19.44 -5.86
CA THR A 589 12.76 18.61 -6.84
C THR A 589 14.20 18.30 -6.43
N THR A 590 14.66 18.80 -5.28
CA THR A 590 16.03 18.60 -4.78
C THR A 590 16.11 18.53 -3.27
N PHE A 591 17.00 17.69 -2.77
CA PHE A 591 17.47 17.74 -1.38
C PHE A 591 18.47 18.88 -1.18
N SER A 592 18.64 19.28 0.09
CA SER A 592 19.58 20.33 0.52
C SER A 592 21.05 19.97 0.30
N LYS A 593 21.35 18.68 0.11
CA LYS A 593 22.64 18.13 -0.24
C LYS A 593 22.46 17.14 -1.38
N ASP A 594 23.52 16.88 -2.15
CA ASP A 594 23.54 15.72 -3.04
C ASP A 594 23.50 14.45 -2.17
N VAL A 595 22.57 13.55 -2.44
CA VAL A 595 22.40 12.32 -1.64
C VAL A 595 22.84 11.11 -2.44
N ILE A 596 23.70 10.29 -1.82
CA ILE A 596 24.16 9.02 -2.40
C ILE A 596 23.65 7.90 -1.49
N PHE A 597 22.64 7.16 -1.94
CA PHE A 597 22.16 5.98 -1.24
C PHE A 597 23.08 4.79 -1.53
N TYR A 598 23.43 4.01 -0.51
CA TYR A 598 24.20 2.79 -0.67
C TYR A 598 23.80 1.72 0.33
N CYS A 599 23.99 0.46 -0.05
CA CYS A 599 23.91 -0.69 0.86
C CYS A 599 25.13 -1.60 0.70
N GLY A 600 24.99 -2.93 0.74
CA GLY A 600 26.12 -3.83 0.42
C GLY A 600 26.51 -3.80 -1.04
N SER A 601 25.55 -4.04 -1.93
CA SER A 601 25.75 -4.27 -3.37
C SER A 601 24.66 -3.60 -4.23
N GLY A 602 24.04 -2.53 -3.73
CA GLY A 602 23.12 -1.69 -4.51
C GLY A 602 21.64 -2.09 -4.53
N TYR A 603 21.26 -3.27 -4.01
CA TYR A 603 19.87 -3.77 -3.99
C TYR A 603 18.96 -2.92 -3.09
N ARG A 604 19.24 -2.90 -1.78
CA ARG A 604 18.47 -2.13 -0.79
C ARG A 604 18.45 -0.62 -1.10
N SER A 605 19.56 -0.06 -1.59
CA SER A 605 19.61 1.35 -1.97
C SER A 605 18.83 1.69 -3.23
N SER A 606 18.49 0.71 -4.08
CA SER A 606 17.54 0.92 -5.18
C SER A 606 16.13 1.23 -4.67
N ILE A 607 15.69 0.70 -3.53
CA ILE A 607 14.41 1.09 -2.90
C ILE A 607 14.43 2.57 -2.50
N SER A 608 15.48 3.00 -1.79
CA SER A 608 15.59 4.40 -1.37
C SER A 608 15.73 5.36 -2.56
N TYR A 609 16.46 4.95 -3.60
CA TYR A 609 16.50 5.70 -4.86
C TYR A 609 15.12 5.78 -5.51
N LEU A 610 14.36 4.67 -5.57
CA LEU A 610 13.01 4.64 -6.11
C LEU A 610 12.11 5.64 -5.37
N TYR A 611 12.13 5.70 -4.04
CA TYR A 611 11.38 6.73 -3.30
C TYR A 611 11.73 8.16 -3.72
N ALA A 612 13.03 8.47 -3.80
CA ALA A 612 13.46 9.79 -4.23
C ALA A 612 13.00 10.10 -5.67
N HIS A 613 13.10 9.13 -6.57
CA HIS A 613 12.59 9.22 -7.94
C HIS A 613 11.07 9.44 -7.97
N LEU A 614 10.31 8.66 -7.22
CA LEU A 614 8.84 8.78 -7.13
C LEU A 614 8.42 10.16 -6.60
N MET A 615 9.17 10.71 -5.64
CA MET A 615 8.98 12.07 -5.13
C MET A 615 9.39 13.16 -6.14
N GLY A 616 10.11 12.82 -7.21
CA GLY A 616 10.62 13.77 -8.21
C GLY A 616 11.93 14.46 -7.81
N ILE A 617 12.69 13.87 -6.89
CA ILE A 617 13.97 14.40 -6.41
C ILE A 617 15.09 14.00 -7.37
N SER A 618 15.87 14.99 -7.83
CA SER A 618 16.80 14.83 -8.95
C SER A 618 18.28 14.80 -8.58
N ASN A 619 18.68 15.33 -7.42
CA ASN A 619 20.08 15.34 -6.96
C ASN A 619 20.41 14.13 -6.08
N VAL A 620 20.03 12.95 -6.56
CA VAL A 620 20.21 11.66 -5.88
C VAL A 620 20.95 10.67 -6.77
N ARG A 621 21.76 9.79 -6.17
CA ARG A 621 22.47 8.71 -6.86
C ARG A 621 22.37 7.43 -6.07
N ASN A 622 22.29 6.30 -6.77
CA ASN A 622 22.47 4.99 -6.17
C ASN A 622 23.93 4.56 -6.35
N TYR A 623 24.63 4.29 -5.24
CA TYR A 623 25.95 3.68 -5.29
C TYR A 623 25.81 2.18 -5.47
N SER A 624 25.87 1.77 -6.74
CA SER A 624 25.59 0.40 -7.19
C SER A 624 26.50 -0.65 -6.53
N ASP A 625 27.80 -0.39 -6.41
CA ASP A 625 28.74 -1.38 -5.86
C ASP A 625 28.70 -1.42 -4.32
N GLY A 626 28.12 -0.39 -3.68
CA GLY A 626 27.92 -0.30 -2.23
C GLY A 626 29.16 -0.52 -1.36
N TRP A 627 28.93 -1.04 -0.15
CA TRP A 627 29.98 -1.39 0.81
C TRP A 627 30.95 -2.45 0.25
N GLU A 628 30.47 -3.35 -0.59
CA GLU A 628 31.28 -4.35 -1.25
C GLU A 628 32.36 -3.69 -2.11
N GLY A 629 31.95 -2.80 -3.03
CA GLY A 629 32.86 -2.00 -3.85
C GLY A 629 33.75 -1.09 -3.03
N TRP A 630 33.24 -0.49 -1.95
CA TRP A 630 34.01 0.43 -1.09
C TRP A 630 35.08 -0.27 -0.26
N SER A 631 34.79 -1.45 0.27
CA SER A 631 35.64 -2.09 1.28
C SER A 631 36.59 -3.15 0.71
N THR A 632 36.30 -3.65 -0.49
CA THR A 632 36.99 -4.83 -1.05
C THR A 632 37.55 -4.54 -2.45
N ASP A 633 38.80 -4.92 -2.66
CA ASP A 633 39.42 -5.02 -3.98
C ASP A 633 39.46 -6.50 -4.39
N TYR A 634 38.75 -6.84 -5.46
CA TYR A 634 38.71 -8.19 -6.03
C TYR A 634 39.85 -8.37 -7.02
N VAL A 635 40.76 -9.30 -6.73
CA VAL A 635 41.93 -9.59 -7.55
C VAL A 635 41.83 -11.01 -8.10
N GLU A 636 41.83 -11.12 -9.42
CA GLU A 636 41.91 -12.42 -10.09
C GLU A 636 43.30 -13.05 -9.82
N ASP A 637 43.29 -14.25 -9.24
CA ASP A 637 44.47 -15.04 -8.94
C ASP A 637 44.12 -16.52 -9.14
N ALA A 638 44.40 -17.04 -10.33
CA ALA A 638 44.13 -18.42 -10.71
C ALA A 638 44.81 -19.48 -9.80
N SER A 639 45.75 -19.08 -8.94
CA SER A 639 46.40 -19.96 -7.96
C SER A 639 45.74 -19.93 -6.58
N TYR A 640 44.86 -18.97 -6.33
CA TYR A 640 44.11 -18.85 -5.09
C TYR A 640 43.04 -19.95 -5.03
N LEU A 641 43.04 -20.69 -3.92
CA LEU A 641 42.04 -21.70 -3.62
C LEU A 641 41.14 -21.17 -2.52
N ALA A 642 39.85 -21.45 -2.61
CA ALA A 642 38.87 -21.04 -1.63
C ALA A 642 39.23 -21.58 -0.24
N GLU A 643 39.29 -20.69 0.74
CA GLU A 643 39.50 -21.02 2.14
C GLU A 643 38.17 -21.46 2.76
N GLU A 644 38.14 -22.67 3.31
CA GLU A 644 36.96 -23.24 3.94
C GLU A 644 36.49 -22.37 5.12
N GLY A 645 35.22 -21.98 5.11
CA GLY A 645 34.61 -21.16 6.17
C GLY A 645 34.97 -19.67 6.14
N VAL A 646 35.68 -19.19 5.11
CA VAL A 646 35.94 -17.76 4.90
C VAL A 646 34.88 -17.16 3.98
N PRO A 647 34.08 -16.18 4.46
CA PRO A 647 33.09 -15.48 3.64
C PRO A 647 33.67 -14.97 2.31
N GLY A 648 33.00 -15.26 1.19
CA GLY A 648 33.38 -14.75 -0.13
C GLY A 648 34.67 -15.33 -0.73
N SER A 649 35.27 -16.34 -0.08
CA SER A 649 36.44 -17.00 -0.62
C SER A 649 36.06 -17.87 -1.82
N THR A 650 36.79 -17.70 -2.93
CA THR A 650 36.44 -18.32 -4.21
C THR A 650 37.69 -18.78 -4.93
N ASP A 651 37.65 -19.95 -5.55
CA ASP A 651 38.75 -20.39 -6.41
C ASP A 651 38.99 -19.37 -7.52
N GLY A 652 40.26 -18.99 -7.72
CA GLY A 652 40.63 -18.04 -8.78
C GLY A 652 40.45 -16.56 -8.42
N TRP A 653 39.87 -16.22 -7.26
CA TRP A 653 39.63 -14.84 -6.85
C TRP A 653 39.99 -14.58 -5.40
N ARG A 654 40.84 -13.58 -5.17
CA ARG A 654 41.24 -13.12 -3.85
C ARG A 654 40.55 -11.81 -3.51
N GLN A 655 39.90 -11.76 -2.34
CA GLN A 655 39.42 -10.52 -1.75
C GLN A 655 40.53 -9.87 -0.93
N ASN A 656 40.91 -8.65 -1.27
CA ASN A 656 41.78 -7.82 -0.45
C ASN A 656 40.98 -6.67 0.14
N ARG A 657 41.33 -6.22 1.35
CA ARG A 657 40.79 -4.97 1.88
C ARG A 657 41.27 -3.80 1.02
N SER A 658 40.37 -2.92 0.65
CA SER A 658 40.70 -1.71 -0.08
C SER A 658 41.53 -0.73 0.77
N GLU A 659 42.24 0.18 0.12
CA GLU A 659 42.97 1.26 0.81
C GLU A 659 42.04 2.42 1.26
N ARG A 660 40.74 2.33 0.95
CA ARG A 660 39.75 3.38 1.27
C ARG A 660 39.47 3.43 2.77
N PRO A 661 39.20 4.61 3.35
CA PRO A 661 38.98 4.74 4.78
C PRO A 661 37.67 4.06 5.20
N VAL A 662 37.65 3.56 6.44
CA VAL A 662 36.52 2.83 7.02
C VAL A 662 36.26 3.34 8.43
N SER A 663 34.99 3.56 8.75
CA SER A 663 34.52 3.85 10.11
C SER A 663 33.86 2.62 10.73
N VAL A 664 34.00 2.49 12.05
CA VAL A 664 33.37 1.44 12.87
C VAL A 664 32.85 2.06 14.18
N GLY A 665 31.87 1.43 14.83
CA GLY A 665 31.31 1.83 16.10
C GLY A 665 30.03 2.68 16.00
N VAL A 666 29.38 2.84 17.15
CA VAL A 666 28.07 3.46 17.40
C VAL A 666 28.14 4.99 17.27
N HIS A 667 27.18 5.62 16.59
CA HIS A 667 26.96 7.07 16.70
C HIS A 667 26.37 7.38 18.09
N PRO A 668 26.72 8.50 18.76
CA PRO A 668 26.06 8.92 20.00
C PRO A 668 24.56 9.13 19.77
N GLU A 669 23.78 8.68 20.75
CA GLU A 669 22.31 8.79 20.89
C GLU A 669 21.71 10.12 20.39
#